data_AF-A0A961LQ19-F1
#
_entry.id   AF-A0A961LQ19-F1
#
_cell.length_a   1.000
_cell.length_b   1.000
_cell.length_c   1.000
_cell.angle_alpha   90.00
_cell.angle_beta   90.00
_cell.angle_gamma   90.00
#
_symmetry.space_group_name_H-M   'P 1'
#
loop_
_entity.id
_entity.type
_entity.pdbx_description
1 polymer ?
#
loop_
_entity_poly.entity_id
_entity_poly.type
_entity_poly.pdbx_seq_one_letter_code
_entity_poly.pdbx_strand_id
1 'polypeptide(L)'
;MTEISTPQAKRKRVCLLVLGMHRSGTSALTRVLSLSGAALPMNLIGPGEGNERGHWEPQRLVNFCEEILAELGSSWHDWRPLELEKLSKSRIEQIQERFRTIVEEEFAGHDLFVVKDPRLCRLSQLFVAALEKGDIEVCPVLLVRNPLEVSASLRQRSRLWSPHYSQAHSSLLWLSYVLAAEAETRGLKRAVVTHESLMLDWRGTLASIALNTATEFPVSAEQAEDEVRSFLSDGLYRQRWTTGELKLDPVMRGWISQAFDALSKLASDPSRKASLRKLDKIRAEFEGSAPMICDLLENAITESVRAVENIEARMEIAGQRAVRRSKTAETVNRKLKSLMSDREETVSTLRSKLKLMEQEKAAFAHKFAELERELSTAQSDFEAERRRRGEALRATQSYIDAVREEFRSSRSWRITAPLRAGGRMYRYLLRMLGLFSFVRSEQGYLTSLYKSARILLTEGPRGFAARLDAQPKKPPARQPVPPTVASTDADVDPISCLLVTTRHVEGIAQTMARILRQEGFNTRVQFDAEDAHRHGHVIVLCPQMFEQLPPRYIAVQMEQSINPRWFTEQYFEKLNNSQAIIDYSIRNISFLRENGIPLEKLHYVPLDTDKALAATVANNNTFERRGILFYGDDKCERRRKILDAVARQLPQLKIVNNLFGEALHKELMQAAVILNIHYYPDALLETARIHEALSFGAPVVSERGSDQEEHDTLENIVTFVDAGDVDGLIKALRPFVESSHHAESRAAATAEFATRETNRFETYFRRFLLSQRMIGLDGFVERASNYPVPVPADPRLCLSLPETPDRRRLFIDQGHDEFQVWDGLKMSPGWMGAALSYKHLFTRLNSEKAGRAVVCEDDVLFPPDFERRFKTVLRYLEKTPFEIFSGFIADANENLVITKVEEFEGELFIHIDRTVSMVFNIYSDTIIEYLSGWDIADLDVETNTIDRYLERRTGTKAILTLPYLVQHRPDAASTIWGFDNTAYDELTTQSEILLARKVDEFRRKHEKGN
;
A
#
# COMPACT_ATOMS: atom_id res chain seq x y z
N MET A 1 72.37 -33.59 -56.07
CA MET A 1 72.03 -32.18 -56.34
C MET A 1 70.81 -31.86 -55.51
N THR A 2 71.05 -31.32 -54.31
CA THR A 2 70.03 -30.86 -53.37
C THR A 2 69.67 -29.43 -53.76
N GLU A 3 68.45 -29.21 -54.23
CA GLU A 3 67.93 -27.88 -54.55
C GLU A 3 67.85 -27.05 -53.27
N ILE A 4 68.57 -25.95 -53.26
CA ILE A 4 68.55 -24.92 -52.23
C ILE A 4 67.25 -24.13 -52.43
N SER A 5 66.28 -24.34 -51.55
CA SER A 5 65.08 -23.51 -51.46
C SER A 5 65.47 -22.12 -50.97
N THR A 6 65.33 -21.13 -51.83
CA THR A 6 65.46 -19.69 -51.51
C THR A 6 64.51 -19.33 -50.35
N PRO A 7 64.96 -18.64 -49.29
CA PRO A 7 64.08 -18.24 -48.19
C PRO A 7 63.05 -17.22 -48.71
N GLN A 8 61.79 -17.62 -48.72
CA GLN A 8 60.65 -16.75 -48.99
C GLN A 8 60.65 -15.64 -47.92
N ALA A 9 60.73 -14.38 -48.34
CA ALA A 9 60.72 -13.25 -47.41
C ALA A 9 59.45 -13.35 -46.53
N LYS A 10 59.64 -13.47 -45.20
CA LYS A 10 58.54 -13.51 -44.24
C LYS A 10 57.70 -12.24 -44.43
N ARG A 11 56.42 -12.39 -44.82
CA ARG A 11 55.47 -11.27 -44.82
C ARG A 11 55.37 -10.74 -43.39
N LYS A 12 55.43 -9.41 -43.23
CA LYS A 12 55.29 -8.75 -41.94
C LYS A 12 53.86 -8.97 -41.43
N ARG A 13 53.70 -9.43 -40.19
CA ARG A 13 52.38 -9.68 -39.59
C ARG A 13 51.70 -8.35 -39.28
N VAL A 14 50.41 -8.23 -39.60
CA VAL A 14 49.61 -7.02 -39.38
C VAL A 14 48.51 -7.31 -38.35
N CYS A 15 48.45 -6.47 -37.32
CA CYS A 15 47.42 -6.47 -36.29
C CYS A 15 46.46 -5.30 -36.51
N LEU A 16 45.22 -5.58 -36.91
CA LEU A 16 44.14 -4.60 -36.89
C LEU A 16 43.64 -4.42 -35.45
N LEU A 17 44.01 -3.31 -34.81
CA LEU A 17 43.63 -3.04 -33.42
C LEU A 17 42.34 -2.22 -33.37
N VAL A 18 41.22 -2.87 -33.08
CA VAL A 18 39.91 -2.20 -32.97
C VAL A 18 39.78 -1.50 -31.63
N LEU A 19 39.71 -0.18 -31.67
CA LEU A 19 39.55 0.69 -30.50
C LEU A 19 38.21 1.41 -30.55
N GLY A 20 37.54 1.51 -29.41
CA GLY A 20 36.31 2.25 -29.26
C GLY A 20 35.67 1.98 -27.92
N MET A 21 34.87 2.93 -27.43
CA MET A 21 34.13 2.77 -26.17
C MET A 21 33.24 1.51 -26.22
N HIS A 22 33.04 0.86 -25.07
CA HIS A 22 32.06 -0.23 -24.95
C HIS A 22 30.72 0.22 -25.56
N ARG A 23 30.04 -0.70 -26.26
CA ARG A 23 28.74 -0.46 -26.93
C ARG A 23 28.77 0.48 -28.16
N SER A 24 29.96 0.86 -28.62
CA SER A 24 30.12 1.60 -29.90
C SER A 24 29.96 0.74 -31.15
N GLY A 25 29.70 -0.56 -31.00
CA GLY A 25 29.61 -1.52 -32.11
C GLY A 25 30.96 -2.14 -32.51
N THR A 26 31.96 -2.12 -31.61
CA THR A 26 33.30 -2.67 -31.86
C THR A 26 33.27 -4.16 -32.23
N SER A 27 32.32 -4.92 -31.67
CA SER A 27 32.07 -6.31 -32.04
C SER A 27 31.57 -6.46 -33.48
N ALA A 28 30.73 -5.54 -33.98
CA ALA A 28 30.25 -5.60 -35.35
C ALA A 28 31.39 -5.34 -36.33
N LEU A 29 32.21 -4.33 -36.07
CA LEU A 29 33.40 -4.03 -36.86
C LEU A 29 34.39 -5.21 -36.86
N THR A 30 34.67 -5.79 -35.68
CA THR A 30 35.57 -6.95 -35.56
C THR A 30 35.09 -8.11 -36.44
N ARG A 31 33.78 -8.37 -36.47
CA ARG A 31 33.22 -9.42 -37.32
C ARG A 31 33.36 -9.11 -38.80
N VAL A 32 33.09 -7.88 -39.23
CA VAL A 32 33.28 -7.47 -40.64
C VAL A 32 34.74 -7.63 -41.08
N LEU A 33 35.70 -7.23 -40.23
CA LEU A 33 37.13 -7.42 -40.51
C LEU A 33 37.50 -8.90 -40.59
N SER A 34 36.93 -9.73 -39.73
CA SER A 34 37.15 -11.18 -39.75
C SER A 34 36.60 -11.84 -41.01
N LEU A 35 35.38 -11.47 -41.43
CA LEU A 35 34.77 -11.93 -42.68
C LEU A 35 35.56 -11.46 -43.91
N SER A 36 36.34 -10.39 -43.77
CA SER A 36 37.26 -9.88 -44.82
C SER A 36 38.63 -10.57 -44.81
N GLY A 37 38.84 -11.58 -43.96
CA GLY A 37 40.05 -12.41 -43.93
C GLY A 37 41.02 -12.12 -42.79
N ALA A 38 40.67 -11.27 -41.81
CA ALA A 38 41.46 -11.12 -40.59
C ALA A 38 41.18 -12.28 -39.60
N ALA A 39 42.23 -12.93 -39.09
CA ALA A 39 42.06 -14.00 -38.12
C ALA A 39 41.54 -13.50 -36.76
N LEU A 40 40.67 -14.29 -36.13
CA LEU A 40 40.17 -14.12 -34.77
C LEU A 40 41.05 -14.91 -33.78
N PRO A 41 41.04 -14.56 -32.48
CA PRO A 41 41.79 -15.30 -31.47
C PRO A 41 41.28 -16.74 -31.33
N MET A 42 42.16 -17.68 -30.97
CA MET A 42 41.78 -19.08 -30.73
C MET A 42 40.80 -19.25 -29.57
N ASN A 43 40.92 -18.45 -28.50
CA ASN A 43 40.07 -18.54 -27.32
C ASN A 43 39.15 -17.31 -27.19
N LEU A 44 37.96 -17.40 -27.81
CA LEU A 44 36.93 -16.36 -27.75
C LEU A 44 36.12 -16.41 -26.44
N ILE A 45 35.71 -15.24 -25.95
CA ILE A 45 34.71 -15.15 -24.89
C ILE A 45 33.33 -15.51 -25.47
N GLY A 46 32.67 -16.52 -24.91
CA GLY A 46 31.36 -16.99 -25.35
C GLY A 46 30.24 -15.92 -25.31
N PRO A 47 29.06 -16.21 -25.88
CA PRO A 47 27.87 -15.34 -25.79
C PRO A 47 27.49 -15.05 -24.34
N GLY A 48 27.12 -13.79 -24.08
CA GLY A 48 26.80 -13.29 -22.75
C GLY A 48 25.67 -12.26 -22.78
N GLU A 49 25.15 -11.92 -21.60
CA GLU A 49 23.97 -11.05 -21.46
C GLU A 49 24.22 -9.66 -22.06
N GLY A 50 23.37 -9.23 -23.00
CA GLY A 50 23.52 -7.97 -23.75
C GLY A 50 24.46 -8.04 -24.97
N ASN A 51 24.99 -9.21 -25.32
CA ASN A 51 25.62 -9.52 -26.61
C ASN A 51 25.43 -11.01 -26.96
N GLU A 52 24.24 -11.32 -27.47
CA GLU A 52 23.74 -12.69 -27.73
C GLU A 52 24.59 -13.48 -28.74
N ARG A 53 25.48 -12.81 -29.49
CA ARG A 53 26.32 -13.41 -30.55
C ARG A 53 27.77 -13.70 -30.15
N GLY A 54 28.16 -13.46 -28.89
CA GLY A 54 29.54 -13.68 -28.44
C GLY A 54 30.40 -12.42 -28.43
N HIS A 55 31.42 -12.46 -27.57
CA HIS A 55 32.45 -11.45 -27.45
C HIS A 55 33.65 -11.87 -28.33
N TRP A 56 34.17 -10.96 -29.15
CA TRP A 56 35.30 -11.25 -30.05
C TRP A 56 36.68 -10.99 -29.40
N GLU A 57 36.69 -10.74 -28.09
CA GLU A 57 37.88 -10.49 -27.29
C GLU A 57 38.54 -11.82 -26.82
N PRO A 58 39.88 -11.90 -26.71
CA PRO A 58 40.55 -13.03 -26.06
C PRO A 58 40.41 -12.92 -24.53
N GLN A 59 39.88 -13.94 -23.85
CA GLN A 59 39.65 -13.88 -22.39
C GLN A 59 40.91 -13.56 -21.59
N ARG A 60 42.07 -14.10 -22.01
CA ARG A 60 43.37 -13.86 -21.37
C ARG A 60 43.82 -12.41 -21.50
N LEU A 61 43.51 -11.77 -22.63
CA LEU A 61 43.81 -10.36 -22.85
C LEU A 61 42.92 -9.48 -21.97
N VAL A 62 41.62 -9.80 -21.86
CA VAL A 62 40.69 -9.08 -20.99
C VAL A 62 41.15 -9.13 -19.53
N ASN A 63 41.45 -10.32 -19.02
CA ASN A 63 41.90 -10.49 -17.63
C ASN A 63 43.17 -9.70 -17.37
N PHE A 64 44.12 -9.73 -18.31
CA PHE A 64 45.38 -9.01 -18.15
C PHE A 64 45.21 -7.49 -18.20
N CYS A 65 44.33 -6.97 -19.06
CA CYS A 65 43.97 -5.55 -19.04
C CYS A 65 43.33 -5.12 -17.71
N GLU A 66 42.45 -5.95 -17.12
CA GLU A 66 41.87 -5.69 -15.80
C GLU A 66 42.94 -5.68 -14.69
N GLU A 67 43.91 -6.61 -14.74
CA GLU A 67 45.03 -6.64 -13.79
C GLU A 67 45.86 -5.35 -13.84
N ILE A 68 46.17 -4.84 -15.03
CA ILE A 68 46.94 -3.60 -15.20
C ILE A 68 46.14 -2.40 -14.69
N LEU A 69 44.84 -2.32 -15.03
CA LEU A 69 43.97 -1.24 -14.55
C LEU A 69 43.89 -1.23 -13.03
N ALA A 70 43.74 -2.41 -12.41
CA ALA A 70 43.70 -2.56 -10.96
C ALA A 70 45.03 -2.17 -10.30
N GLU A 71 46.18 -2.54 -10.88
CA GLU A 71 47.51 -2.12 -10.41
C GLU A 71 47.67 -0.60 -10.41
N LEU A 72 47.05 0.08 -11.38
CA LEU A 72 47.01 1.55 -11.48
C LEU A 72 45.93 2.20 -10.60
N GLY A 73 45.17 1.43 -9.82
CA GLY A 73 44.08 1.94 -8.99
C GLY A 73 42.85 2.39 -9.79
N SER A 74 42.68 1.87 -11.02
CA SER A 74 41.60 2.20 -11.93
C SER A 74 40.79 0.94 -12.30
N SER A 75 39.76 1.13 -13.13
CA SER A 75 38.91 0.06 -13.65
C SER A 75 38.40 0.41 -15.04
N TRP A 76 37.75 -0.55 -15.72
CA TRP A 76 37.19 -0.31 -17.05
C TRP A 76 36.04 0.73 -17.06
N HIS A 77 35.42 1.00 -15.92
CA HIS A 77 34.34 1.98 -15.78
C HIS A 77 34.79 3.28 -15.11
N ASP A 78 36.10 3.44 -14.92
CA ASP A 78 36.71 4.64 -14.39
C ASP A 78 37.12 5.57 -15.54
N TRP A 79 36.56 6.78 -15.55
CA TRP A 79 36.82 7.77 -16.59
C TRP A 79 38.09 8.60 -16.31
N ARG A 80 38.66 8.52 -15.10
CA ARG A 80 39.81 9.34 -14.69
C ARG A 80 41.04 9.04 -15.56
N PRO A 81 41.95 10.01 -15.75
CA PRO A 81 43.19 9.75 -16.49
C PRO A 81 44.01 8.61 -15.85
N LEU A 82 44.63 7.75 -16.67
CA LEU A 82 45.53 6.72 -16.17
C LEU A 82 46.92 7.29 -15.94
N GLU A 83 47.47 7.05 -14.75
CA GLU A 83 48.82 7.48 -14.39
C GLU A 83 49.85 6.40 -14.73
N LEU A 84 50.06 6.14 -16.02
CA LEU A 84 51.04 5.14 -16.49
C LEU A 84 52.47 5.42 -15.99
N GLU A 85 52.77 6.68 -15.65
CA GLU A 85 54.03 7.14 -15.07
C GLU A 85 54.34 6.51 -13.70
N LYS A 86 53.33 6.00 -12.98
CA LYS A 86 53.52 5.26 -11.73
C LYS A 86 54.18 3.88 -11.93
N LEU A 87 54.17 3.35 -13.15
CA LEU A 87 54.78 2.05 -13.45
C LEU A 87 56.31 2.20 -13.59
N SER A 88 57.06 1.35 -12.89
CA SER A 88 58.50 1.28 -13.10
C SER A 88 58.83 0.79 -14.52
N LYS A 89 60.00 1.19 -15.05
CA LYS A 89 60.46 0.73 -16.38
C LYS A 89 60.48 -0.80 -16.51
N SER A 90 60.94 -1.49 -15.46
CA SER A 90 60.96 -2.97 -15.42
C SER A 90 59.53 -3.55 -15.48
N ARG A 91 58.57 -2.92 -14.81
CA ARG A 91 57.17 -3.35 -14.86
C ARG A 91 56.55 -3.14 -16.23
N ILE A 92 56.83 -2.01 -16.89
CA ILE A 92 56.40 -1.75 -18.27
C ILE A 92 56.94 -2.82 -19.22
N GLU A 93 58.22 -3.20 -19.08
CA GLU A 93 58.83 -4.26 -19.89
C GLU A 93 58.16 -5.63 -19.65
N GLN A 94 57.83 -5.97 -18.41
CA GLN A 94 57.07 -7.19 -18.08
C GLN A 94 55.66 -7.18 -18.70
N ILE A 95 54.98 -6.03 -18.63
CA ILE A 95 53.63 -5.89 -19.21
C ILE A 95 53.68 -6.06 -20.72
N GLN A 96 54.64 -5.42 -21.38
CA GLN A 96 54.84 -5.54 -22.82
C GLN A 96 55.14 -6.99 -23.24
N GLU A 97 56.04 -7.65 -22.51
CA GLU A 97 56.38 -9.06 -22.79
C GLU A 97 55.18 -9.99 -22.62
N ARG A 98 54.32 -9.72 -21.62
CA ARG A 98 53.10 -10.50 -21.40
C ARG A 98 52.06 -10.27 -22.50
N PHE A 99 51.86 -9.02 -22.95
CA PHE A 99 50.99 -8.73 -24.09
C PHE A 99 51.46 -9.46 -25.35
N ARG A 100 52.78 -9.42 -25.62
CA ARG A 100 53.39 -10.13 -26.76
C ARG A 100 53.12 -11.63 -26.68
N THR A 101 53.36 -12.24 -25.52
CA THR A 101 53.10 -13.68 -25.29
C THR A 101 51.64 -14.04 -25.57
N ILE A 102 50.69 -13.26 -25.04
CA ILE A 102 49.26 -13.49 -25.27
C ILE A 102 48.92 -13.41 -26.76
N VAL A 103 49.43 -12.42 -27.49
CA VAL A 103 49.14 -12.26 -28.92
C VAL A 103 49.81 -13.34 -29.77
N GLU A 104 51.04 -13.74 -29.44
CA GLU A 104 51.73 -14.84 -30.11
C GLU A 104 50.98 -16.17 -29.92
N GLU A 105 50.51 -16.45 -28.71
CA GLU A 105 49.78 -17.66 -28.40
C GLU A 105 48.38 -17.67 -28.99
N GLU A 106 47.64 -16.55 -29.01
CA GLU A 106 46.25 -16.51 -29.50
C GLU A 106 46.13 -16.42 -31.02
N PHE A 107 47.17 -15.93 -31.72
CA PHE A 107 47.15 -15.63 -33.16
C PHE A 107 48.31 -16.28 -33.94
N ALA A 108 48.91 -17.35 -33.39
CA ALA A 108 50.03 -18.05 -33.99
C ALA A 108 49.75 -18.45 -35.46
N GLY A 109 50.67 -18.12 -36.38
CA GLY A 109 50.59 -18.54 -37.78
C GLY A 109 49.71 -17.69 -38.70
N HIS A 110 49.13 -16.59 -38.21
CA HIS A 110 48.34 -15.67 -39.03
C HIS A 110 49.10 -14.38 -39.38
N ASP A 111 49.14 -14.05 -40.68
CA ASP A 111 49.76 -12.84 -41.23
C ASP A 111 48.89 -11.59 -41.06
N LEU A 112 47.57 -11.73 -41.03
CA LEU A 112 46.61 -10.66 -40.75
C LEU A 112 45.63 -11.12 -39.67
N PHE A 113 45.53 -10.37 -38.58
CA PHE A 113 44.63 -10.70 -37.48
C PHE A 113 44.04 -9.44 -36.85
N VAL A 114 42.91 -9.61 -36.17
CA VAL A 114 42.19 -8.51 -35.50
C VAL A 114 42.21 -8.71 -33.99
N VAL A 115 42.62 -7.68 -33.27
CA VAL A 115 42.56 -7.62 -31.80
C VAL A 115 41.55 -6.55 -31.41
N LYS A 116 40.63 -6.91 -30.53
CA LYS A 116 39.65 -5.97 -29.97
C LYS A 116 39.58 -6.19 -28.46
N ASP A 117 39.72 -5.10 -27.72
CA ASP A 117 39.23 -4.96 -26.35
C ASP A 117 39.11 -3.45 -26.06
N PRO A 118 37.96 -2.95 -25.59
CA PRO A 118 37.79 -1.51 -25.34
C PRO A 118 38.79 -0.92 -24.34
N ARG A 119 39.29 -1.69 -23.36
CA ARG A 119 40.27 -1.21 -22.36
C ARG A 119 41.62 -0.88 -23.00
N LEU A 120 41.93 -1.50 -24.15
CA LEU A 120 43.09 -1.12 -24.94
C LEU A 120 43.02 0.32 -25.45
N CYS A 121 41.87 0.99 -25.45
CA CYS A 121 41.80 2.43 -25.71
C CYS A 121 42.66 3.24 -24.74
N ARG A 122 42.80 2.78 -23.50
CA ARG A 122 43.56 3.46 -22.43
C ARG A 122 44.94 2.85 -22.19
N LEU A 123 45.21 1.68 -22.77
CA LEU A 123 46.47 0.95 -22.65
C LEU A 123 47.19 0.81 -24.00
N SER A 124 46.76 1.60 -25.01
CA SER A 124 47.18 1.39 -26.39
C SER A 124 48.68 1.62 -26.55
N GLN A 125 49.24 2.60 -25.84
CA GLN A 125 50.68 2.86 -25.85
C GLN A 125 51.50 1.64 -25.39
N LEU A 126 51.06 0.94 -24.33
CA LEU A 126 51.75 -0.25 -23.82
C LEU A 126 51.60 -1.43 -24.79
N PHE A 127 50.40 -1.61 -25.35
CA PHE A 127 50.09 -2.69 -26.26
C PHE A 127 50.77 -2.55 -27.63
N VAL A 128 50.76 -1.36 -28.22
CA VAL A 128 51.46 -1.07 -29.48
C VAL A 128 52.95 -1.32 -29.32
N ALA A 129 53.57 -0.77 -28.28
CA ALA A 129 55.00 -0.94 -28.02
C ALA A 129 55.39 -2.41 -27.81
N ALA A 130 54.49 -3.23 -27.25
CA ALA A 130 54.70 -4.67 -27.09
C ALA A 130 54.79 -5.40 -28.44
N LEU A 131 53.89 -5.06 -29.37
CA LEU A 131 53.79 -5.74 -30.66
C LEU A 131 54.82 -5.25 -31.68
N GLU A 132 55.16 -3.97 -31.68
CA GLU A 132 56.22 -3.43 -32.54
C GLU A 132 57.59 -4.05 -32.23
N LYS A 133 57.88 -4.34 -30.95
CA LYS A 133 59.06 -5.11 -30.53
C LYS A 133 59.08 -6.54 -31.08
N GLY A 134 57.91 -7.10 -31.38
CA GLY A 134 57.73 -8.43 -31.97
C GLY A 134 57.69 -8.45 -33.51
N ASP A 135 58.04 -7.34 -34.17
CA ASP A 135 57.95 -7.17 -35.64
C ASP A 135 56.53 -7.34 -36.20
N ILE A 136 55.52 -6.99 -35.38
CA ILE A 136 54.11 -6.95 -35.79
C ILE A 136 53.74 -5.48 -36.04
N GLU A 137 53.23 -5.19 -37.24
CA GLU A 137 52.71 -3.87 -37.58
C GLU A 137 51.31 -3.69 -37.00
N VAL A 138 51.14 -2.74 -36.09
CA VAL A 138 49.85 -2.44 -35.47
C VAL A 138 49.15 -1.32 -36.23
N CYS A 139 47.95 -1.60 -36.72
CA CYS A 139 47.10 -0.68 -37.47
C CYS A 139 45.81 -0.41 -36.69
N PRO A 140 45.71 0.70 -35.94
CA PRO A 140 44.51 1.01 -35.16
C PRO A 140 43.30 1.38 -36.02
N VAL A 141 42.13 0.86 -35.66
CA VAL A 141 40.84 1.20 -36.26
C VAL A 141 39.91 1.73 -35.17
N LEU A 142 39.74 3.04 -35.14
CA LEU A 142 38.97 3.76 -34.12
C LEU A 142 37.51 3.85 -34.52
N LEU A 143 36.65 3.12 -33.84
CA LEU A 143 35.20 3.13 -34.05
C LEU A 143 34.53 4.14 -33.12
N VAL A 144 33.85 5.12 -33.71
CA VAL A 144 33.18 6.21 -33.01
C VAL A 144 31.67 6.09 -33.21
N ARG A 145 30.93 6.11 -32.10
CA ARG A 145 29.46 6.07 -32.08
C ARG A 145 28.92 7.28 -31.32
N ASN A 146 27.72 7.72 -31.69
CA ASN A 146 27.03 8.79 -30.99
C ASN A 146 26.97 8.48 -29.47
N PRO A 147 27.50 9.36 -28.60
CA PRO A 147 27.55 9.10 -27.16
C PRO A 147 26.17 8.96 -26.51
N LEU A 148 25.11 9.55 -27.07
CA LEU A 148 23.73 9.30 -26.62
C LEU A 148 23.33 7.83 -26.82
N GLU A 149 23.66 7.26 -27.99
CA GLU A 149 23.43 5.83 -28.27
C GLU A 149 24.24 4.92 -27.35
N VAL A 150 25.50 5.28 -27.11
CA VAL A 150 26.37 4.53 -26.20
C VAL A 150 25.81 4.55 -24.78
N SER A 151 25.42 5.72 -24.29
CA SER A 151 24.84 5.88 -22.95
C SER A 151 23.53 5.12 -22.78
N ALA A 152 22.63 5.20 -23.78
CA ALA A 152 21.38 4.44 -23.77
C ALA A 152 21.63 2.92 -23.80
N SER A 153 22.60 2.45 -24.61
CA SER A 153 22.97 1.04 -24.68
C SER A 153 23.62 0.51 -23.40
N LEU A 154 24.41 1.33 -22.70
CA LEU A 154 25.00 0.98 -21.40
C LEU A 154 23.93 0.81 -20.32
N ARG A 155 22.95 1.73 -20.24
CA ARG A 155 21.84 1.65 -19.26
C ARG A 155 20.99 0.38 -19.40
N GLN A 156 20.80 -0.12 -20.62
CA GLN A 156 20.01 -1.35 -20.85
C GLN A 156 20.69 -2.62 -20.31
N ARG A 157 21.98 -2.60 -19.95
CA ARG A 157 22.73 -3.76 -19.46
C ARG A 157 22.79 -3.76 -17.92
N SER A 158 21.68 -4.09 -17.28
CA SER A 158 21.44 -3.88 -15.84
C SER A 158 22.27 -4.71 -14.84
N ARG A 159 22.97 -5.79 -15.25
CA ARG A 159 23.70 -6.66 -14.28
C ARG A 159 25.17 -6.31 -14.05
N LEU A 160 25.81 -5.58 -14.96
CA LEU A 160 27.24 -5.20 -14.88
C LEU A 160 27.45 -3.69 -14.79
N TRP A 161 26.42 -2.91 -15.13
CA TRP A 161 26.40 -1.47 -14.98
C TRP A 161 25.71 -1.15 -13.66
N SER A 162 26.42 -0.52 -12.73
CA SER A 162 25.82 -0.12 -11.46
C SER A 162 24.60 0.78 -11.72
N PRO A 163 23.44 0.52 -11.10
CA PRO A 163 22.26 1.39 -11.23
C PRO A 163 22.55 2.83 -10.78
N HIS A 164 23.63 3.06 -10.04
CA HIS A 164 24.08 4.37 -9.58
C HIS A 164 24.85 5.18 -10.64
N TYR A 165 25.20 4.61 -11.80
CA TYR A 165 25.92 5.34 -12.84
C TYR A 165 24.98 6.17 -13.72
N SER A 166 25.11 7.49 -13.59
CA SER A 166 24.32 8.48 -14.31
C SER A 166 24.69 8.58 -15.81
N GLN A 167 23.85 9.29 -16.57
CA GLN A 167 24.17 9.70 -17.94
C GLN A 167 25.51 10.47 -17.98
N ALA A 168 25.76 11.35 -17.01
CA ALA A 168 27.00 12.11 -16.92
C ALA A 168 28.24 11.20 -16.76
N HIS A 169 28.18 10.17 -15.91
CA HIS A 169 29.26 9.19 -15.78
C HIS A 169 29.54 8.47 -17.10
N SER A 170 28.48 8.05 -17.79
CA SER A 170 28.59 7.41 -19.11
C SER A 170 29.26 8.32 -20.14
N SER A 171 28.93 9.61 -20.11
CA SER A 171 29.50 10.62 -21.00
C SER A 171 30.99 10.83 -20.77
N LEU A 172 31.41 10.99 -19.50
CA LEU A 172 32.81 11.16 -19.14
C LEU A 172 33.63 9.90 -19.49
N LEU A 173 33.04 8.72 -19.28
CA LEU A 173 33.67 7.45 -19.64
C LEU A 173 33.86 7.32 -21.15
N TRP A 174 32.83 7.66 -21.94
CA TRP A 174 32.94 7.71 -23.40
C TRP A 174 34.05 8.66 -23.84
N LEU A 175 34.10 9.87 -23.28
CA LEU A 175 35.08 10.89 -23.62
C LEU A 175 36.51 10.42 -23.33
N SER A 176 36.73 9.87 -22.14
CA SER A 176 38.02 9.34 -21.70
C SER A 176 38.55 8.28 -22.67
N TYR A 177 37.71 7.31 -23.05
CA TYR A 177 38.10 6.22 -23.95
C TYR A 177 38.44 6.72 -25.36
N VAL A 178 37.62 7.59 -25.94
CA VAL A 178 37.84 8.05 -27.33
C VAL A 178 39.01 9.01 -27.44
N LEU A 179 39.24 9.86 -26.43
CA LEU A 179 40.38 10.78 -26.41
C LEU A 179 41.70 10.05 -26.21
N ALA A 180 41.75 9.06 -25.31
CA ALA A 180 42.95 8.24 -25.09
C ALA A 180 43.33 7.46 -26.36
N ALA A 181 42.37 6.72 -26.93
CA ALA A 181 42.59 5.96 -28.15
C ALA A 181 43.04 6.86 -29.32
N GLU A 182 42.42 8.03 -29.48
CA GLU A 182 42.78 8.96 -30.54
C GLU A 182 44.20 9.51 -30.34
N ALA A 183 44.55 9.96 -29.16
CA ALA A 183 45.83 10.61 -28.95
C ALA A 183 47.02 9.64 -28.95
N GLU A 184 46.87 8.46 -28.33
CA GLU A 184 47.95 7.47 -28.17
C GLU A 184 48.28 6.72 -29.47
N THR A 185 47.36 6.69 -30.44
CA THR A 185 47.56 6.02 -31.73
C THR A 185 48.06 6.94 -32.84
N ARG A 186 48.28 8.22 -32.54
CA ARG A 186 48.84 9.16 -33.53
C ARG A 186 50.23 8.71 -33.95
N GLY A 187 50.56 8.90 -35.23
CA GLY A 187 51.84 8.48 -35.81
C GLY A 187 51.83 7.06 -36.38
N LEU A 188 50.80 6.25 -36.06
CA LEU A 188 50.57 4.95 -36.68
C LEU A 188 49.70 5.08 -37.94
N LYS A 189 49.77 4.08 -38.81
CA LYS A 189 48.79 3.90 -39.90
C LYS A 189 47.46 3.50 -39.28
N ARG A 190 46.48 4.41 -39.28
CA ARG A 190 45.22 4.24 -38.55
C ARG A 190 44.02 4.69 -39.36
N ALA A 191 42.87 4.10 -39.09
CA ALA A 191 41.58 4.52 -39.63
C ALA A 191 40.65 5.01 -38.52
N VAL A 192 39.87 6.06 -38.77
CA VAL A 192 38.75 6.46 -37.93
C VAL A 192 37.47 6.16 -38.71
N VAL A 193 36.53 5.46 -38.10
CA VAL A 193 35.27 5.06 -38.74
C VAL A 193 34.11 5.33 -37.79
N THR A 194 32.95 5.65 -38.34
CA THR A 194 31.74 5.85 -37.53
C THR A 194 30.89 4.59 -37.53
N HIS A 195 30.21 4.32 -36.43
CA HIS A 195 29.21 3.25 -36.36
C HIS A 195 28.14 3.41 -37.44
N GLU A 196 27.72 4.65 -37.70
CA GLU A 196 26.75 4.96 -38.75
C GLU A 196 27.26 4.56 -40.14
N SER A 197 28.50 4.93 -40.51
CA SER A 197 29.07 4.52 -41.81
C SER A 197 29.22 3.01 -41.93
N LEU A 198 29.62 2.32 -40.86
CA LEU A 198 29.69 0.85 -40.85
C LEU A 198 28.31 0.21 -41.11
N MET A 199 27.24 0.76 -40.52
CA MET A 199 25.89 0.20 -40.68
C MET A 199 25.23 0.56 -42.02
N LEU A 200 25.53 1.75 -42.58
CA LEU A 200 24.93 2.24 -43.82
C LEU A 200 25.72 1.82 -45.07
N ASP A 201 27.05 1.87 -45.00
CA ASP A 201 27.97 1.55 -46.09
C ASP A 201 29.23 0.84 -45.55
N TRP A 202 29.06 -0.42 -45.17
CA TRP A 202 30.16 -1.24 -44.67
C TRP A 202 31.28 -1.43 -45.70
N ARG A 203 30.97 -1.38 -47.01
CA ARG A 203 31.96 -1.52 -48.09
C ARG A 203 32.86 -0.30 -48.18
N GLY A 204 32.27 0.90 -48.23
CA GLY A 204 33.02 2.15 -48.18
C GLY A 204 33.85 2.25 -46.89
N THR A 205 33.29 1.76 -45.78
CA THR A 205 34.01 1.67 -44.50
C THR A 205 35.24 0.74 -44.59
N LEU A 206 35.08 -0.47 -45.14
CA LEU A 206 36.18 -1.42 -45.31
C LEU A 206 37.26 -0.90 -46.27
N ALA A 207 36.86 -0.28 -47.38
CA ALA A 207 37.78 0.35 -48.33
C ALA A 207 38.56 1.52 -47.69
N SER A 208 37.90 2.33 -46.87
CA SER A 208 38.53 3.40 -46.10
C SER A 208 39.55 2.83 -45.09
N ILE A 209 39.23 1.73 -44.42
CA ILE A 209 40.16 1.06 -43.52
C ILE A 209 41.38 0.57 -44.31
N ALA A 210 41.18 -0.19 -45.38
CA ALA A 210 42.26 -0.72 -46.23
C ALA A 210 43.22 0.38 -46.70
N LEU A 211 42.68 1.50 -47.17
CA LEU A 211 43.45 2.65 -47.65
C LEU A 211 44.26 3.29 -46.51
N ASN A 212 43.62 3.60 -45.39
CA ASN A 212 44.25 4.35 -44.30
C ASN A 212 45.23 3.52 -43.47
N THR A 213 45.03 2.19 -43.39
CA THR A 213 45.94 1.26 -42.71
C THR A 213 46.97 0.62 -43.66
N ALA A 214 46.89 0.90 -44.97
CA ALA A 214 47.67 0.25 -46.02
C ALA A 214 47.63 -1.28 -45.91
N THR A 215 46.44 -1.83 -45.67
CA THR A 215 46.21 -3.26 -45.44
C THR A 215 45.47 -3.89 -46.62
N GLU A 216 46.01 -4.98 -47.14
CA GLU A 216 45.33 -5.80 -48.15
C GLU A 216 44.50 -6.89 -47.45
N PHE A 217 43.19 -6.89 -47.70
CA PHE A 217 42.28 -7.90 -47.17
C PHE A 217 42.28 -9.16 -48.07
N PRO A 218 42.47 -10.37 -47.50
CA PRO A 218 42.49 -11.61 -48.28
C PRO A 218 41.16 -11.95 -48.97
N VAL A 219 40.03 -11.46 -48.45
CA VAL A 219 38.69 -11.68 -48.99
C VAL A 219 38.16 -10.34 -49.51
N SER A 220 37.68 -10.32 -50.76
CA SER A 220 37.14 -9.09 -51.35
C SER A 220 35.76 -8.74 -50.75
N ALA A 221 35.36 -7.47 -50.86
CA ALA A 221 34.06 -7.02 -50.36
C ALA A 221 32.89 -7.70 -51.09
N GLU A 222 33.07 -8.12 -52.34
CA GLU A 222 32.08 -8.90 -53.10
C GLU A 222 31.97 -10.33 -52.56
N GLN A 223 33.10 -10.96 -52.21
CA GLN A 223 33.11 -12.32 -51.67
C GLN A 223 32.50 -12.41 -50.26
N ALA A 224 32.69 -11.37 -49.43
CA ALA A 224 32.16 -11.32 -48.07
C ALA A 224 30.69 -10.83 -48.00
N GLU A 225 30.06 -10.48 -49.14
CA GLU A 225 28.78 -9.76 -49.17
C GLU A 225 27.66 -10.48 -48.41
N ASP A 226 27.41 -11.76 -48.72
CA ASP A 226 26.28 -12.50 -48.17
C ASP A 226 26.43 -12.69 -46.66
N GLU A 227 27.63 -13.02 -46.19
CA GLU A 227 27.93 -13.21 -44.77
C GLU A 227 27.86 -11.90 -43.98
N VAL A 228 28.39 -10.81 -44.52
CA VAL A 228 28.34 -9.50 -43.87
C VAL A 228 26.92 -8.95 -43.84
N ARG A 229 26.17 -9.06 -44.94
CA ARG A 229 24.78 -8.59 -45.03
C ARG A 229 23.89 -9.36 -44.07
N SER A 230 24.01 -10.69 -44.01
CA SER A 230 23.28 -11.53 -43.05
C SER A 230 23.61 -11.15 -41.61
N PHE A 231 24.87 -10.87 -41.30
CA PHE A 231 25.26 -10.47 -39.96
C PHE A 231 24.70 -9.08 -39.57
N LEU A 232 24.71 -8.10 -40.47
CA LEU A 232 24.27 -6.73 -40.19
C LEU A 232 22.75 -6.51 -40.32
N SER A 233 22.01 -7.37 -41.03
CA SER A 233 20.57 -7.19 -41.36
C SER A 233 19.59 -7.38 -40.20
N ASP A 234 19.99 -8.00 -39.09
CA ASP A 234 19.10 -8.37 -37.99
C ASP A 234 18.86 -7.24 -36.97
N GLY A 235 18.40 -6.08 -37.46
CA GLY A 235 17.81 -5.04 -36.61
C GLY A 235 18.73 -4.47 -35.52
N LEU A 236 20.04 -4.37 -35.76
CA LEU A 236 21.03 -3.90 -34.78
C LEU A 236 21.17 -2.36 -34.68
N TYR A 237 20.52 -1.59 -35.56
CA TYR A 237 20.56 -0.12 -35.58
C TYR A 237 19.20 0.51 -35.25
N ARG A 238 18.66 0.19 -34.08
CA ARG A 238 17.31 0.60 -33.62
C ARG A 238 17.25 2.02 -33.06
N GLN A 239 18.39 2.56 -32.66
CA GLN A 239 18.51 3.82 -31.95
C GLN A 239 19.32 4.79 -32.82
N ARG A 240 18.67 5.85 -33.31
CA ARG A 240 19.28 6.87 -34.15
C ARG A 240 19.12 8.22 -33.46
N TRP A 241 20.23 8.79 -33.01
CA TRP A 241 20.26 10.18 -32.57
C TRP A 241 21.10 11.01 -33.52
N THR A 242 20.60 12.20 -33.81
CA THR A 242 21.25 13.17 -34.69
C THR A 242 22.33 13.96 -33.94
N THR A 243 23.28 14.51 -34.71
CA THR A 243 24.29 15.44 -34.18
C THR A 243 23.66 16.73 -33.64
N GLY A 244 22.44 17.08 -34.08
CA GLY A 244 21.67 18.22 -33.57
C GLY A 244 21.17 17.99 -32.15
N GLU A 245 20.58 16.83 -31.87
CA GLU A 245 20.09 16.43 -30.55
C GLU A 245 21.24 16.36 -29.53
N LEU A 246 22.42 15.89 -29.95
CA LEU A 246 23.61 15.86 -29.09
C LEU A 246 24.07 17.25 -28.63
N LYS A 247 23.83 18.29 -29.43
CA LYS A 247 24.18 19.69 -29.09
C LYS A 247 23.16 20.33 -28.15
N LEU A 248 21.92 19.83 -28.15
CA LEU A 248 20.82 20.34 -27.33
C LEU A 248 20.73 19.62 -25.97
N ASP A 249 21.29 18.42 -25.84
CA ASP A 249 21.31 17.68 -24.59
C ASP A 249 22.13 18.43 -23.49
N PRO A 250 21.52 18.71 -22.32
CA PRO A 250 22.17 19.49 -21.25
C PRO A 250 23.46 18.89 -20.68
N VAL A 251 23.61 17.56 -20.75
CA VAL A 251 24.75 16.80 -20.20
C VAL A 251 25.84 16.60 -21.26
N MET A 252 25.45 16.41 -22.52
CA MET A 252 26.35 16.11 -23.64
C MET A 252 26.82 17.35 -24.41
N ARG A 253 26.19 18.50 -24.22
CA ARG A 253 26.68 19.76 -24.79
C ARG A 253 28.07 20.09 -24.23
N GLY A 254 28.94 20.68 -25.05
CA GLY A 254 30.30 21.04 -24.65
C GLY A 254 31.34 20.01 -25.13
N TRP A 255 32.18 19.49 -24.24
CA TRP A 255 33.30 18.61 -24.61
C TRP A 255 32.87 17.37 -25.39
N ILE A 256 31.79 16.71 -24.96
CA ILE A 256 31.31 15.46 -25.57
C ILE A 256 30.87 15.68 -27.02
N SER A 257 29.94 16.63 -27.24
CA SER A 257 29.43 16.91 -28.59
C SER A 257 30.52 17.45 -29.52
N GLN A 258 31.46 18.25 -29.01
CA GLN A 258 32.58 18.78 -29.78
C GLN A 258 33.61 17.70 -30.12
N ALA A 259 33.88 16.77 -29.21
CA ALA A 259 34.77 15.63 -29.47
C ALA A 259 34.16 14.68 -30.51
N PHE A 260 32.86 14.38 -30.40
CA PHE A 260 32.15 13.54 -31.38
C PHE A 260 32.17 14.17 -32.77
N ASP A 261 31.89 15.47 -32.89
CA ASP A 261 31.97 16.21 -34.15
C ASP A 261 33.40 16.21 -34.74
N ALA A 262 34.42 16.42 -33.92
CA ALA A 262 35.82 16.41 -34.36
C ALA A 262 36.25 15.02 -34.86
N LEU A 263 35.91 13.96 -34.12
CA LEU A 263 36.19 12.57 -34.49
C LEU A 263 35.42 12.14 -35.75
N SER A 264 34.16 12.55 -35.90
CA SER A 264 33.37 12.27 -37.10
C SER A 264 33.98 12.92 -38.33
N LYS A 265 34.54 14.13 -38.20
CA LYS A 265 35.29 14.80 -39.27
C LYS A 265 36.61 14.10 -39.60
N LEU A 266 37.26 13.47 -38.62
CA LEU A 266 38.47 12.66 -38.84
C LEU A 266 38.17 11.36 -39.59
N ALA A 267 36.95 10.83 -39.49
CA ALA A 267 36.55 9.66 -40.26
C ALA A 267 36.51 9.93 -41.77
N SER A 268 36.19 11.17 -42.17
CA SER A 268 36.21 11.59 -43.57
C SER A 268 37.55 12.16 -44.02
N ASP A 269 38.27 12.86 -43.14
CA ASP A 269 39.60 13.42 -43.39
C ASP A 269 40.53 13.17 -42.18
N PRO A 270 41.28 12.05 -42.17
CA PRO A 270 42.17 11.69 -41.07
C PRO A 270 43.30 12.70 -40.81
N SER A 271 43.61 13.56 -41.79
CA SER A 271 44.70 14.55 -41.73
C SER A 271 44.27 15.92 -41.22
N ARG A 272 42.98 16.08 -40.88
CA ARG A 272 42.37 17.37 -40.54
C ARG A 272 42.93 18.00 -39.26
N LYS A 273 43.96 18.85 -39.42
CA LYS A 273 44.64 19.57 -38.32
C LYS A 273 43.71 20.36 -37.39
N ALA A 274 42.57 20.84 -37.88
CA ALA A 274 41.59 21.56 -37.06
C ALA A 274 40.89 20.63 -36.04
N SER A 275 40.53 19.42 -36.45
CA SER A 275 39.93 18.41 -35.55
C SER A 275 40.94 17.93 -34.51
N LEU A 276 42.19 17.67 -34.92
CA LEU A 276 43.27 17.25 -34.01
C LEU A 276 43.51 18.29 -32.90
N ARG A 277 43.70 19.56 -33.27
CA ARG A 277 43.87 20.66 -32.29
C ARG A 277 42.67 20.83 -31.36
N LYS A 278 41.46 20.55 -31.87
CA LYS A 278 40.23 20.63 -31.07
C LYS A 278 40.19 19.51 -30.02
N LEU A 279 40.55 18.29 -30.39
CA LEU A 279 40.64 17.15 -29.48
C LEU A 279 41.73 17.35 -28.43
N ASP A 280 42.89 17.92 -28.81
CA ASP A 280 43.96 18.26 -27.86
C ASP A 280 43.49 19.26 -26.80
N LYS A 281 42.78 20.30 -27.23
CA LYS A 281 42.20 21.29 -26.33
C LYS A 281 41.19 20.66 -25.36
N ILE A 282 40.26 19.85 -25.87
CA ILE A 282 39.26 19.18 -25.04
C ILE A 282 39.93 18.23 -24.04
N ARG A 283 40.94 17.47 -24.49
CA ARG A 283 41.70 16.55 -23.64
C ARG A 283 42.38 17.30 -22.50
N ALA A 284 43.12 18.37 -22.79
CA ALA A 284 43.80 19.15 -21.76
C ALA A 284 42.82 19.77 -20.75
N GLU A 285 41.69 20.30 -21.22
CA GLU A 285 40.63 20.86 -20.36
C GLU A 285 39.97 19.77 -19.48
N PHE A 286 39.68 18.61 -20.06
CA PHE A 286 39.07 17.47 -19.35
C PHE A 286 40.01 16.89 -18.29
N GLU A 287 41.26 16.59 -18.66
CA GLU A 287 42.27 16.07 -17.73
C GLU A 287 42.58 17.07 -16.61
N GLY A 288 42.69 18.37 -16.92
CA GLY A 288 42.91 19.42 -15.93
C GLY A 288 41.73 19.65 -14.98
N SER A 289 40.51 19.34 -15.40
CA SER A 289 39.30 19.48 -14.58
C SER A 289 38.95 18.22 -13.78
N ALA A 290 39.59 17.08 -14.08
CA ALA A 290 39.30 15.80 -13.45
C ALA A 290 39.37 15.82 -11.91
N PRO A 291 40.39 16.45 -11.25
CA PRO A 291 40.46 16.49 -9.79
C PRO A 291 39.27 17.21 -9.15
N MET A 292 38.84 18.34 -9.72
CA MET A 292 37.69 19.10 -9.22
C MET A 292 36.38 18.32 -9.36
N ILE A 293 36.19 17.64 -10.50
CA ILE A 293 35.01 16.80 -10.75
C ILE A 293 35.00 15.61 -9.76
N CYS A 294 36.16 15.03 -9.46
CA CYS A 294 36.27 13.95 -8.47
C CYS A 294 35.90 14.43 -7.07
N ASP A 295 36.42 15.57 -6.61
CA ASP A 295 36.12 16.12 -5.28
C ASP A 295 34.61 16.42 -5.11
N LEU A 296 33.97 16.98 -6.14
CA LEU A 296 32.51 17.19 -6.15
C LEU A 296 31.71 15.87 -6.06
N LEU A 297 32.16 14.83 -6.76
CA LEU A 297 31.51 13.52 -6.74
C LEU A 297 31.76 12.76 -5.44
N GLU A 298 32.98 12.82 -4.88
CA GLU A 298 33.34 12.19 -3.61
C GLU A 298 32.55 12.78 -2.43
N ASN A 299 32.32 14.09 -2.42
CA ASN A 299 31.46 14.74 -1.43
C ASN A 299 30.00 14.28 -1.55
N ALA A 300 29.46 14.20 -2.77
CA ALA A 300 28.09 13.71 -3.01
C ALA A 300 27.91 12.22 -2.68
N ILE A 301 28.92 11.39 -2.98
CA ILE A 301 28.95 9.96 -2.63
C ILE A 301 29.05 9.80 -1.11
N THR A 302 29.89 10.59 -0.44
CA THR A 302 30.04 10.55 1.03
C THR A 302 28.74 10.93 1.74
N GLU A 303 28.01 11.93 1.25
CA GLU A 303 26.67 12.27 1.75
C GLU A 303 25.67 11.13 1.51
N SER A 304 25.72 10.50 0.34
CA SER A 304 24.85 9.36 0.00
C SER A 304 25.15 8.12 0.84
N VAL A 305 26.43 7.80 1.08
CA VAL A 305 26.85 6.69 1.95
C VAL A 305 26.40 6.94 3.38
N ARG A 306 26.54 8.16 3.91
CA ARG A 306 26.00 8.52 5.23
C ARG A 306 24.47 8.37 5.30
N ALA A 307 23.76 8.63 4.21
CA ALA A 307 22.31 8.40 4.15
C ALA A 307 21.98 6.90 4.18
N VAL A 308 22.73 6.07 3.47
CA VAL A 308 22.58 4.60 3.46
C VAL A 308 22.93 3.99 4.82
N GLU A 309 24.05 4.38 5.44
CA GLU A 309 24.42 3.92 6.79
C GLU A 309 23.34 4.25 7.82
N ASN A 310 22.68 5.41 7.69
CA ASN A 310 21.55 5.77 8.54
C ASN A 310 20.31 4.91 8.28
N ILE A 311 20.09 4.45 7.05
CA ILE A 311 18.99 3.54 6.70
C ILE A 311 19.30 2.13 7.21
N GLU A 312 20.51 1.62 7.01
CA GLU A 312 20.95 0.31 7.50
C GLU A 312 20.88 0.22 9.02
N ALA A 313 21.33 1.26 9.74
CA ALA A 313 21.20 1.33 11.18
C ALA A 313 19.73 1.29 11.64
N ARG A 314 18.81 1.92 10.90
CA ARG A 314 17.36 1.84 11.17
C ARG A 314 16.79 0.47 10.87
N MET A 315 17.24 -0.18 9.78
CA MET A 315 16.83 -1.53 9.41
C MET A 315 17.34 -2.59 10.39
N GLU A 316 18.55 -2.44 10.94
CA GLU A 316 19.09 -3.35 11.95
C GLU A 316 18.29 -3.26 13.26
N ILE A 317 17.94 -2.05 13.69
CA ILE A 317 17.06 -1.82 14.85
C ILE A 317 15.67 -2.44 14.58
N ALA A 318 15.13 -2.31 13.36
CA ALA A 318 13.86 -2.93 12.98
C ALA A 318 13.93 -4.47 12.96
N GLY A 319 15.02 -5.04 12.45
CA GLY A 319 15.28 -6.48 12.44
C GLY A 319 15.42 -7.07 13.84
N GLN A 320 16.14 -6.39 14.73
CA GLN A 320 16.25 -6.79 16.14
C GLN A 320 14.89 -6.76 16.85
N ARG A 321 14.03 -5.78 16.54
CA ARG A 321 12.65 -5.72 17.05
C ARG A 321 11.78 -6.85 16.49
N ALA A 322 11.92 -7.21 15.22
CA ALA A 322 11.19 -8.32 14.60
C ALA A 322 11.57 -9.68 15.20
N VAL A 323 12.86 -9.94 15.43
CA VAL A 323 13.33 -11.17 16.11
C VAL A 323 12.79 -11.25 17.54
N ARG A 324 12.75 -10.11 18.25
CA ARG A 324 12.19 -10.05 19.61
C ARG A 324 10.67 -10.31 19.61
N ARG A 325 9.93 -9.80 18.62
CA ARG A 325 8.50 -10.10 18.43
C ARG A 325 8.25 -11.58 18.11
N SER A 326 9.08 -12.20 17.26
CA SER A 326 8.98 -13.63 16.93
C SER A 326 9.17 -14.53 18.17
N LYS A 327 10.19 -14.27 18.99
CA LYS A 327 10.40 -15.01 20.26
C LYS A 327 9.26 -14.81 21.26
N THR A 328 8.69 -13.60 21.32
CA THR A 328 7.51 -13.34 22.16
C THR A 328 6.29 -14.10 21.64
N ALA A 329 6.06 -14.11 20.32
CA ALA A 329 4.97 -14.83 19.70
C ALA A 329 5.07 -16.35 19.92
N GLU A 330 6.26 -16.95 19.82
CA GLU A 330 6.48 -18.36 20.17
C GLU A 330 6.16 -18.66 21.63
N THR A 331 6.52 -17.75 22.55
CA THR A 331 6.25 -17.90 23.98
C THR A 331 4.75 -17.79 24.28
N VAL A 332 4.05 -16.85 23.63
CA VAL A 332 2.60 -16.69 23.72
C VAL A 332 1.89 -17.92 23.16
N ASN A 333 2.32 -18.43 22.01
CA ASN A 333 1.72 -19.60 21.36
C ASN A 333 1.90 -20.88 22.22
N ARG A 334 3.05 -21.03 22.89
CA ARG A 334 3.28 -22.12 23.85
C ARG A 334 2.35 -22.00 25.07
N LYS A 335 2.10 -20.78 25.56
CA LYS A 335 1.19 -20.52 26.68
C LYS A 335 -0.28 -20.73 26.28
N LEU A 336 -0.64 -20.37 25.05
CA LEU A 336 -1.97 -20.62 24.48
C LEU A 336 -2.27 -22.11 24.38
N LYS A 337 -1.32 -22.93 23.90
CA LYS A 337 -1.46 -24.40 23.88
C LYS A 337 -1.68 -25.00 25.26
N SER A 338 -0.96 -24.51 26.29
CA SER A 338 -1.16 -24.95 27.68
C SER A 338 -2.57 -24.59 28.17
N LEU A 339 -3.02 -23.36 27.95
CA LEU A 339 -4.35 -22.90 28.38
C LEU A 339 -5.49 -23.65 27.67
N MET A 340 -5.29 -24.02 26.40
CA MET A 340 -6.26 -24.83 25.66
C MET A 340 -6.39 -26.24 26.26
N SER A 341 -5.27 -26.86 26.66
CA SER A 341 -5.27 -28.16 27.35
C SER A 341 -6.00 -28.10 28.69
N ASP A 342 -5.71 -27.07 29.50
CA ASP A 342 -6.37 -26.86 30.80
C ASP A 342 -7.88 -26.62 30.64
N ARG A 343 -8.28 -25.93 29.55
CA ARG A 343 -9.69 -25.69 29.22
C ARG A 343 -10.41 -26.98 28.82
N GLU A 344 -9.77 -27.84 28.03
CA GLU A 344 -10.33 -29.14 27.64
C GLU A 344 -10.56 -30.05 28.85
N GLU A 345 -9.61 -30.07 29.79
CA GLU A 345 -9.73 -30.82 31.05
C GLU A 345 -10.87 -30.28 31.93
N THR A 346 -11.00 -28.95 32.03
CA THR A 346 -12.08 -28.29 32.75
C THR A 346 -13.46 -28.61 32.15
N VAL A 347 -13.57 -28.55 30.81
CA VAL A 347 -14.82 -28.88 30.09
C VAL A 347 -15.19 -30.35 30.28
N SER A 348 -14.22 -31.27 30.25
CA SER A 348 -14.44 -32.70 30.53
C SER A 348 -14.98 -32.92 31.96
N THR A 349 -14.41 -32.21 32.94
CA THR A 349 -14.82 -32.26 34.34
C THR A 349 -16.25 -31.72 34.52
N LEU A 350 -16.57 -30.59 33.88
CA LEU A 350 -17.90 -29.99 33.92
C LEU A 350 -18.97 -30.88 33.25
N ARG A 351 -18.64 -31.53 32.12
CA ARG A 351 -19.54 -32.51 31.49
C ARG A 351 -19.83 -33.71 32.39
N SER A 352 -18.82 -34.19 33.12
CA SER A 352 -18.99 -35.28 34.08
C SER A 352 -19.87 -34.87 35.26
N LYS A 353 -19.71 -33.65 35.78
CA LYS A 353 -20.59 -33.09 36.82
C LYS A 353 -22.03 -32.89 36.33
N LEU A 354 -22.21 -32.40 35.10
CA LEU A 354 -23.53 -32.23 34.48
C LEU A 354 -24.27 -33.57 34.41
N LYS A 355 -23.58 -34.63 33.96
CA LYS A 355 -24.13 -35.99 33.90
C LYS A 355 -24.54 -36.52 35.27
N LEU A 356 -23.77 -36.22 36.32
CA LEU A 356 -24.11 -36.58 37.69
C LEU A 356 -25.37 -35.83 38.18
N MET A 357 -25.46 -34.52 37.92
CA MET A 357 -26.62 -33.71 38.28
C MET A 357 -27.89 -34.14 37.53
N GLU A 358 -27.78 -34.57 36.27
CA GLU A 358 -28.91 -35.14 35.52
C GLU A 358 -29.41 -36.46 36.13
N GLN A 359 -28.50 -37.31 36.61
CA GLN A 359 -28.85 -38.54 37.32
C GLN A 359 -29.53 -38.24 38.67
N GLU A 360 -29.03 -37.27 39.43
CA GLU A 360 -29.66 -36.82 40.67
C GLU A 360 -31.05 -36.23 40.43
N LYS A 361 -31.22 -35.40 39.39
CA LYS A 361 -32.52 -34.86 38.99
C LYS A 361 -33.51 -35.96 38.63
N ALA A 362 -33.08 -37.00 37.92
CA ALA A 362 -33.93 -38.15 37.59
C ALA A 362 -34.35 -38.93 38.86
N ALA A 363 -33.44 -39.12 39.81
CA ALA A 363 -33.74 -39.76 41.09
C ALA A 363 -34.72 -38.91 41.94
N PHE A 364 -34.56 -37.59 41.96
CA PHE A 364 -35.49 -36.68 42.62
C PHE A 364 -36.88 -36.69 41.97
N ALA A 365 -36.96 -36.74 40.64
CA ALA A 365 -38.24 -36.85 39.92
C ALA A 365 -38.98 -38.15 40.25
N HIS A 366 -38.25 -39.28 40.37
CA HIS A 366 -38.86 -40.54 40.78
C HIS A 366 -39.39 -40.48 42.21
N LYS A 367 -38.62 -39.88 43.13
CA LYS A 367 -39.03 -39.72 44.54
C LYS A 367 -40.21 -38.76 44.68
N PHE A 368 -40.27 -37.72 43.86
CA PHE A 368 -41.40 -36.79 43.80
C PHE A 368 -42.68 -37.47 43.33
N ALA A 369 -42.60 -38.30 42.29
CA ALA A 369 -43.74 -39.10 41.81
C ALA A 369 -44.23 -40.13 42.85
N GLU A 370 -43.33 -40.68 43.67
CA GLU A 370 -43.67 -41.59 44.76
C GLU A 370 -44.40 -40.85 45.90
N LEU A 371 -43.89 -39.68 46.30
CA LEU A 371 -44.54 -38.79 47.27
C LEU A 371 -45.91 -38.28 46.79
N GLU A 372 -46.09 -37.99 45.50
CA GLU A 372 -47.39 -37.63 44.93
C GLU A 372 -48.40 -38.77 45.02
N ARG A 373 -47.97 -40.02 44.80
CA ARG A 373 -48.84 -41.19 44.99
C ARG A 373 -49.22 -41.37 46.44
N GLU A 374 -48.26 -41.27 47.37
CA GLU A 374 -48.52 -41.36 48.81
C GLU A 374 -49.50 -40.26 49.27
N LEU A 375 -49.30 -39.03 48.81
CA LEU A 375 -50.18 -37.90 49.08
C LEU A 375 -51.59 -38.13 48.54
N SER A 376 -51.73 -38.68 47.33
CA SER A 376 -53.03 -39.01 46.74
C SER A 376 -53.77 -40.09 47.53
N THR A 377 -53.09 -41.14 47.98
CA THR A 377 -53.67 -42.15 48.87
C THR A 377 -54.08 -41.56 50.22
N ALA A 378 -53.21 -40.75 50.84
CA ALA A 378 -53.50 -40.10 52.13
C ALA A 378 -54.68 -39.11 52.03
N GLN A 379 -54.81 -38.40 50.90
CA GLN A 379 -55.96 -37.53 50.62
C GLN A 379 -57.25 -38.33 50.46
N SER A 380 -57.23 -39.47 49.77
CA SER A 380 -58.38 -40.36 49.63
C SER A 380 -58.83 -40.93 50.99
N ASP A 381 -57.89 -41.37 51.82
CA ASP A 381 -58.15 -41.86 53.17
C ASP A 381 -58.71 -40.76 54.08
N PHE A 382 -58.16 -39.54 53.99
CA PHE A 382 -58.66 -38.38 54.73
C PHE A 382 -60.07 -37.99 54.29
N GLU A 383 -60.40 -38.06 53.00
CA GLU A 383 -61.75 -37.80 52.50
C GLU A 383 -62.77 -38.87 52.92
N ALA A 384 -62.35 -40.14 52.99
CA ALA A 384 -63.17 -41.23 53.52
C ALA A 384 -63.44 -41.06 55.02
N GLU A 385 -62.42 -40.68 55.79
CA GLU A 385 -62.52 -40.39 57.24
C GLU A 385 -63.36 -39.13 57.50
N ARG A 386 -63.22 -38.09 56.66
CA ARG A 386 -64.04 -36.87 56.71
C ARG A 386 -65.51 -37.13 56.40
N ARG A 387 -65.82 -38.06 55.48
CA ARG A 387 -67.20 -38.52 55.23
C ARG A 387 -67.78 -39.24 56.45
N ARG A 388 -67.05 -40.17 57.05
CA ARG A 388 -67.47 -40.87 58.29
C ARG A 388 -67.72 -39.91 59.46
N ARG A 389 -66.83 -38.93 59.65
CA ARG A 389 -66.99 -37.90 60.70
C ARG A 389 -68.13 -36.92 60.38
N GLY A 390 -68.36 -36.61 59.10
CA GLY A 390 -69.47 -35.76 58.66
C GLY A 390 -70.85 -36.37 58.89
N GLU A 391 -70.98 -37.69 58.80
CA GLU A 391 -72.21 -38.43 59.13
C GLU A 391 -72.41 -38.52 60.65
N ALA A 392 -71.34 -38.74 61.43
CA ALA A 392 -71.39 -38.74 62.89
C ALA A 392 -71.71 -37.34 63.48
N LEU A 393 -71.17 -36.26 62.91
CA LEU A 393 -71.43 -34.88 63.34
C LEU A 393 -72.87 -34.44 63.07
N ARG A 394 -73.54 -34.94 62.02
CA ARG A 394 -74.97 -34.64 61.79
C ARG A 394 -75.88 -35.31 62.81
N ALA A 395 -75.51 -36.49 63.33
CA ALA A 395 -76.22 -37.14 64.43
C ALA A 395 -76.03 -36.42 65.77
N THR A 396 -74.85 -35.82 66.02
CA THR A 396 -74.56 -35.07 67.26
C THR A 396 -75.09 -33.62 67.21
N GLN A 397 -75.18 -33.00 66.04
CA GLN A 397 -75.70 -31.63 65.88
C GLN A 397 -77.20 -31.55 66.16
N SER A 398 -77.99 -32.57 65.76
CA SER A 398 -79.41 -32.66 66.14
C SER A 398 -79.64 -32.87 67.65
N TYR A 399 -78.65 -33.35 68.39
CA TYR A 399 -78.68 -33.46 69.86
C TYR A 399 -78.25 -32.14 70.55
N ILE A 400 -77.25 -31.45 70.00
CA ILE A 400 -76.74 -30.17 70.55
C ILE A 400 -77.70 -29.00 70.31
N ASP A 401 -78.45 -29.00 69.21
CA ASP A 401 -79.47 -27.98 68.97
C ASP A 401 -80.71 -28.18 69.87
N ALA A 402 -80.93 -29.40 70.40
CA ALA A 402 -81.93 -29.67 71.45
C ALA A 402 -81.47 -29.22 72.86
N VAL A 403 -80.15 -29.19 73.12
CA VAL A 403 -79.56 -28.77 74.42
C VAL A 403 -79.25 -27.26 74.46
N ARG A 404 -79.06 -26.62 73.31
CA ARG A 404 -78.81 -25.16 73.20
C ARG A 404 -80.03 -24.29 73.49
N GLU A 405 -81.24 -24.81 73.32
CA GLU A 405 -82.47 -24.11 73.73
C GLU A 405 -82.68 -24.15 75.26
N GLU A 406 -82.02 -25.08 75.96
CA GLU A 406 -82.08 -25.23 77.43
C GLU A 406 -80.99 -24.40 78.16
N PHE A 407 -79.83 -24.17 77.54
CA PHE A 407 -78.68 -23.47 78.13
C PHE A 407 -78.72 -21.93 78.08
N ARG A 408 -79.68 -21.31 77.39
CA ARG A 408 -79.84 -19.83 77.32
C ARG A 408 -80.36 -19.19 78.62
N SER A 409 -80.42 -19.91 79.73
CA SER A 409 -81.00 -19.46 81.00
C SER A 409 -80.03 -19.33 82.20
N SER A 410 -78.70 -19.42 82.04
CA SER A 410 -77.79 -19.42 83.21
C SER A 410 -76.52 -18.53 83.13
N ARG A 411 -76.04 -18.07 84.30
CA ARG A 411 -75.38 -16.78 84.57
C ARG A 411 -73.83 -16.80 84.73
N SER A 412 -73.13 -17.85 84.31
CA SER A 412 -71.73 -18.12 84.69
C SER A 412 -70.63 -17.66 83.69
N TRP A 413 -70.98 -17.13 82.51
CA TRP A 413 -70.02 -16.87 81.42
C TRP A 413 -69.22 -15.53 81.50
N ARG A 414 -69.16 -14.87 82.65
CA ARG A 414 -68.56 -13.52 82.79
C ARG A 414 -67.23 -13.43 83.56
N ILE A 415 -66.55 -14.52 83.94
CA ILE A 415 -65.51 -14.45 85.00
C ILE A 415 -64.04 -14.74 84.58
N THR A 416 -63.69 -15.30 83.42
CA THR A 416 -62.29 -15.79 83.21
C THR A 416 -61.49 -15.20 82.03
N ALA A 417 -61.76 -13.96 81.63
CA ALA A 417 -61.08 -13.29 80.51
C ALA A 417 -59.61 -12.78 80.71
N PRO A 418 -59.05 -12.48 81.90
CA PRO A 418 -57.82 -11.66 81.96
C PRO A 418 -56.47 -12.36 82.20
N LEU A 419 -56.30 -13.68 82.01
CA LEU A 419 -55.13 -14.39 82.57
C LEU A 419 -54.05 -14.95 81.63
N ARG A 420 -53.93 -14.57 80.35
CA ARG A 420 -52.85 -15.13 79.50
C ARG A 420 -52.10 -14.15 78.58
N ALA A 421 -51.54 -13.11 79.20
CA ALA A 421 -50.48 -12.27 78.62
C ALA A 421 -49.22 -12.29 79.53
N GLY A 422 -48.02 -12.43 78.96
CA GLY A 422 -46.76 -12.10 79.64
C GLY A 422 -45.49 -12.80 79.12
N GLY A 423 -44.45 -12.01 78.76
CA GLY A 423 -43.06 -12.50 78.73
C GLY A 423 -42.07 -11.91 77.71
N ARG A 424 -41.67 -10.64 77.82
CA ARG A 424 -40.47 -10.04 77.17
C ARG A 424 -39.50 -9.55 78.26
N MET A 425 -38.37 -10.24 78.54
CA MET A 425 -37.30 -9.69 79.42
C MET A 425 -35.99 -10.52 79.45
N TYR A 426 -35.27 -10.68 78.32
CA TYR A 426 -33.93 -11.32 78.37
C TYR A 426 -32.97 -10.76 77.31
N ARG A 427 -32.61 -9.48 77.46
CA ARG A 427 -31.60 -8.83 76.58
C ARG A 427 -30.61 -7.90 77.30
N TYR A 428 -30.45 -7.94 78.63
CA TYR A 428 -29.74 -6.86 79.34
C TYR A 428 -28.38 -7.20 79.96
N LEU A 429 -27.95 -8.47 80.05
CA LEU A 429 -26.90 -8.79 81.02
C LEU A 429 -25.47 -9.01 80.51
N LEU A 430 -25.15 -8.86 79.23
CA LEU A 430 -23.75 -8.96 78.79
C LEU A 430 -23.33 -7.84 77.83
N ARG A 431 -23.73 -6.61 78.19
CA ARG A 431 -22.94 -5.40 77.97
C ARG A 431 -22.42 -4.96 79.33
N MET A 432 -21.15 -5.22 79.63
CA MET A 432 -20.32 -4.43 80.55
C MET A 432 -19.01 -5.17 80.73
N LEU A 433 -17.98 -4.67 80.05
CA LEU A 433 -16.54 -4.72 80.31
C LEU A 433 -15.90 -4.44 78.95
N GLY A 434 -15.40 -3.26 78.59
CA GLY A 434 -15.17 -2.00 79.28
C GLY A 434 -14.40 -1.09 78.29
N LEU A 435 -14.64 0.22 78.37
CA LEU A 435 -14.31 1.29 77.42
C LEU A 435 -12.81 1.58 77.15
N PHE A 436 -12.51 1.86 75.88
CA PHE A 436 -11.81 3.02 75.26
C PHE A 436 -10.57 3.71 75.88
N SER A 437 -9.51 3.87 75.06
CA SER A 437 -8.89 5.15 74.59
C SER A 437 -7.60 4.86 73.77
N PHE A 438 -7.54 5.18 72.46
CA PHE A 438 -7.06 6.40 71.76
C PHE A 438 -5.53 6.65 71.78
N VAL A 439 -4.84 6.45 70.64
CA VAL A 439 -3.96 7.39 69.87
C VAL A 439 -2.95 6.64 68.95
N ARG A 440 -3.07 6.94 67.64
CA ARG A 440 -2.11 7.07 66.52
C ARG A 440 -0.92 6.12 66.26
N SER A 441 -0.67 6.03 64.94
CA SER A 441 0.53 5.62 64.16
C SER A 441 0.92 4.14 64.32
N GLU A 442 0.96 3.33 63.27
CA GLU A 442 1.69 3.56 62.03
C GLU A 442 0.94 3.13 60.75
N GLN A 443 0.85 4.06 59.80
CA GLN A 443 0.83 3.75 58.37
C GLN A 443 2.28 3.54 57.93
N GLY A 444 2.58 2.48 57.17
CA GLY A 444 3.85 2.36 56.46
C GLY A 444 4.23 0.96 55.98
N TYR A 445 3.90 -0.09 56.74
CA TYR A 445 4.50 -1.41 56.48
C TYR A 445 3.65 -2.38 55.63
N LEU A 446 2.31 -2.27 55.64
CA LEU A 446 1.44 -3.27 54.98
C LEU A 446 1.20 -3.02 53.48
N THR A 447 1.31 -1.78 53.00
CA THR A 447 1.14 -1.45 51.56
C THR A 447 2.41 -1.67 50.74
N SER A 448 3.60 -1.65 51.36
CA SER A 448 4.86 -2.01 50.70
C SER A 448 5.00 -3.52 50.51
N LEU A 449 4.53 -4.33 51.47
CA LEU A 449 4.48 -5.79 51.35
C LEU A 449 3.50 -6.24 50.26
N TYR A 450 2.36 -5.57 50.11
CA TYR A 450 1.36 -5.92 49.10
C TYR A 450 1.78 -5.50 47.67
N LYS A 451 2.42 -4.33 47.52
CA LYS A 451 2.97 -3.90 46.22
C LYS A 451 4.19 -4.73 45.81
N SER A 452 5.08 -5.05 46.74
CA SER A 452 6.28 -5.88 46.46
C SER A 452 5.88 -7.32 46.12
N ALA A 453 4.89 -7.89 46.82
CA ALA A 453 4.37 -9.22 46.50
C ALA A 453 3.67 -9.26 45.14
N ARG A 454 2.86 -8.24 44.78
CA ARG A 454 2.20 -8.18 43.48
C ARG A 454 3.19 -8.02 42.32
N ILE A 455 4.22 -7.19 42.49
CA ILE A 455 5.26 -6.96 41.47
C ILE A 455 6.17 -8.19 41.30
N LEU A 456 6.49 -8.91 42.39
CA LEU A 456 7.24 -10.17 42.32
C LEU A 456 6.43 -11.28 41.62
N LEU A 457 5.10 -11.27 41.78
CA LEU A 457 4.16 -12.25 41.20
C LEU A 457 3.84 -11.97 39.72
N THR A 458 3.83 -10.72 39.28
CA THR A 458 3.49 -10.36 37.88
C THR A 458 4.70 -10.17 36.98
N GLU A 459 5.84 -9.71 37.50
CA GLU A 459 7.00 -9.28 36.69
C GLU A 459 8.36 -9.92 37.09
N GLY A 460 8.43 -10.62 38.23
CA GLY A 460 9.65 -11.29 38.73
C GLY A 460 10.77 -10.34 39.22
N PRO A 461 11.92 -10.87 39.70
CA PRO A 461 12.97 -10.09 40.39
C PRO A 461 13.62 -8.99 39.53
N ARG A 462 13.61 -9.16 38.19
CA ARG A 462 14.19 -8.19 37.26
C ARG A 462 13.28 -6.97 37.02
N GLY A 463 11.95 -7.13 37.08
CA GLY A 463 11.00 -6.02 36.95
C GLY A 463 11.01 -5.08 38.16
N PHE A 464 11.31 -5.63 39.34
CA PHE A 464 11.44 -4.84 40.57
C PHE A 464 12.71 -3.95 40.56
N ALA A 465 13.82 -4.42 39.98
CA ALA A 465 15.07 -3.66 39.91
C ALA A 465 15.02 -2.49 38.90
N ALA A 466 14.28 -2.62 37.80
CA ALA A 466 14.22 -1.61 36.73
C ALA A 466 13.47 -0.33 37.13
N ARG A 467 12.62 -0.37 38.15
CA ARG A 467 11.78 0.76 38.58
C ARG A 467 12.35 1.59 39.74
N LEU A 468 13.52 1.21 40.26
CA LEU A 468 14.23 2.03 41.25
C LEU A 468 15.03 3.19 40.62
N ASP A 469 15.17 3.24 39.29
CA ASP A 469 16.08 4.16 38.59
C ASP A 469 15.42 5.19 37.64
N ALA A 470 14.08 5.27 37.58
CA ALA A 470 13.41 6.12 36.60
C ALA A 470 12.86 7.44 37.20
N GLN A 471 13.59 8.55 37.01
CA GLN A 471 13.03 9.91 37.12
C GLN A 471 12.39 10.37 35.80
N PRO A 472 11.26 11.11 35.83
CA PRO A 472 10.58 11.57 34.62
C PRO A 472 11.27 12.82 34.04
N LYS A 473 11.57 12.78 32.73
CA LYS A 473 11.98 13.97 31.95
C LYS A 473 10.75 14.61 31.29
N LYS A 474 10.67 15.94 31.37
CA LYS A 474 9.67 16.82 30.75
C LYS A 474 9.61 16.66 29.22
N PRO A 475 8.44 16.78 28.56
CA PRO A 475 8.32 16.76 27.11
C PRO A 475 8.82 18.07 26.47
N PRO A 476 9.35 18.03 25.23
CA PRO A 476 9.89 19.20 24.54
C PRO A 476 8.79 20.09 23.92
N ALA A 477 9.14 21.35 23.68
CA ALA A 477 8.26 22.42 23.22
C ALA A 477 7.88 22.35 21.72
N ARG A 478 6.69 22.89 21.43
CA ARG A 478 6.01 23.03 20.13
C ARG A 478 6.91 23.64 19.03
N GLN A 479 6.91 23.04 17.84
CA GLN A 479 7.37 23.69 16.60
C GLN A 479 6.17 24.31 15.86
N PRO A 480 6.32 25.49 15.21
CA PRO A 480 5.26 26.10 14.42
C PRO A 480 5.06 25.38 13.07
N VAL A 481 3.80 25.20 12.70
CA VAL A 481 3.34 24.70 11.40
C VAL A 481 3.63 25.74 10.30
N PRO A 482 4.13 25.37 9.10
CA PRO A 482 4.32 26.32 8.01
C PRO A 482 2.96 26.80 7.45
N PRO A 483 2.86 28.06 7.00
CA PRO A 483 1.63 28.60 6.47
C PRO A 483 1.22 27.95 5.14
N THR A 484 -0.09 27.85 4.98
CA THR A 484 -0.85 27.53 3.77
C THR A 484 -0.25 28.19 2.53
N VAL A 485 0.11 27.39 1.53
CA VAL A 485 0.58 27.89 0.24
C VAL A 485 -0.60 28.48 -0.53
N ALA A 486 -0.81 29.78 -0.39
CA ALA A 486 -1.43 30.57 -1.45
C ALA A 486 -0.45 30.60 -2.63
N SER A 487 -0.83 30.01 -3.77
CA SER A 487 -0.04 30.10 -4.99
C SER A 487 -0.02 31.54 -5.49
N THR A 488 1.17 32.08 -5.64
CA THR A 488 1.48 33.41 -6.18
C THR A 488 1.65 33.40 -7.72
N ASP A 489 0.98 32.50 -8.44
CA ASP A 489 1.00 32.51 -9.91
C ASP A 489 -0.25 33.22 -10.42
N ALA A 490 -0.12 34.52 -10.70
CA ALA A 490 -1.21 35.41 -11.12
C ALA A 490 -1.83 35.08 -12.50
N ASP A 491 -1.34 34.06 -13.21
CA ASP A 491 -1.73 33.70 -14.58
C ASP A 491 -2.48 32.35 -14.71
N VAL A 492 -2.82 31.68 -13.61
CA VAL A 492 -3.47 30.35 -13.64
C VAL A 492 -4.94 30.43 -13.24
N ASP A 493 -5.83 29.91 -14.09
CA ASP A 493 -7.27 29.84 -13.81
C ASP A 493 -7.55 28.79 -12.70
N PRO A 494 -7.99 29.19 -11.49
CA PRO A 494 -8.20 28.28 -10.36
C PRO A 494 -9.34 27.27 -10.60
N ILE A 495 -10.27 27.55 -11.52
CA ILE A 495 -11.35 26.61 -11.87
C ILE A 495 -10.97 25.70 -13.06
N SER A 496 -9.75 25.81 -13.58
CA SER A 496 -9.29 24.95 -14.66
C SER A 496 -8.65 23.66 -14.12
N CYS A 497 -9.04 22.52 -14.70
CA CYS A 497 -8.52 21.20 -14.36
C CYS A 497 -8.07 20.44 -15.60
N LEU A 498 -6.81 20.02 -15.61
CA LEU A 498 -6.23 19.17 -16.64
C LEU A 498 -6.24 17.72 -16.18
N LEU A 499 -6.73 16.81 -17.02
CA LEU A 499 -6.63 15.38 -16.82
C LEU A 499 -5.66 14.80 -17.86
N VAL A 500 -4.49 14.37 -17.38
CA VAL A 500 -3.47 13.68 -18.18
C VAL A 500 -3.70 12.19 -18.03
N THR A 501 -3.95 11.50 -19.13
CA THR A 501 -4.33 10.08 -19.11
C THR A 501 -3.65 9.30 -20.23
N THR A 502 -3.80 7.99 -20.19
CA THR A 502 -3.39 7.11 -21.28
C THR A 502 -4.63 6.56 -21.98
N ARG A 503 -4.46 6.02 -23.20
CA ARG A 503 -5.59 5.50 -24.00
C ARG A 503 -6.39 4.40 -23.31
N HIS A 504 -5.77 3.60 -22.44
CA HIS A 504 -6.41 2.46 -21.79
C HIS A 504 -7.27 2.83 -20.57
N VAL A 505 -7.16 4.05 -20.05
CA VAL A 505 -7.99 4.59 -18.94
C VAL A 505 -8.65 5.92 -19.33
N GLU A 506 -8.81 6.16 -20.64
CA GLU A 506 -9.47 7.35 -21.16
C GLU A 506 -10.91 7.46 -20.64
N GLY A 507 -11.66 6.35 -20.59
CA GLY A 507 -13.03 6.32 -20.08
C GLY A 507 -13.15 6.88 -18.65
N ILE A 508 -12.27 6.46 -17.74
CA ILE A 508 -12.23 6.94 -16.35
C ILE A 508 -11.93 8.44 -16.31
N ALA A 509 -10.96 8.91 -17.08
CA ALA A 509 -10.64 10.33 -17.17
C ALA A 509 -11.85 11.15 -17.69
N GLN A 510 -12.59 10.64 -18.67
CA GLN A 510 -13.80 11.30 -19.17
C GLN A 510 -14.91 11.35 -18.12
N THR A 511 -15.08 10.30 -17.32
CA THR A 511 -16.03 10.29 -16.19
C THR A 511 -15.64 11.33 -15.14
N MET A 512 -14.37 11.37 -14.73
CA MET A 512 -13.86 12.39 -13.80
C MET A 512 -14.05 13.81 -14.34
N ALA A 513 -13.74 14.04 -15.63
CA ALA A 513 -13.92 15.33 -16.29
C ALA A 513 -15.38 15.77 -16.33
N ARG A 514 -16.33 14.83 -16.47
CA ARG A 514 -17.76 15.16 -16.42
C ARG A 514 -18.20 15.56 -15.01
N ILE A 515 -17.77 14.82 -14.00
CA ILE A 515 -18.07 15.15 -12.59
C ILE A 515 -17.51 16.53 -12.26
N LEU A 516 -16.24 16.79 -12.59
CA LEU A 516 -15.62 18.11 -12.41
C LEU A 516 -16.38 19.24 -13.10
N ARG A 517 -16.89 19.04 -14.33
CA ARG A 517 -17.74 20.01 -15.02
C ARG A 517 -19.06 20.27 -14.29
N GLN A 518 -19.67 19.23 -13.71
CA GLN A 518 -20.86 19.39 -12.86
C GLN A 518 -20.56 20.20 -11.58
N GLU A 519 -19.31 20.15 -11.09
CA GLU A 519 -18.82 20.94 -9.97
C GLU A 519 -18.35 22.36 -10.38
N GLY A 520 -18.45 22.73 -11.66
CA GLY A 520 -18.12 24.06 -12.16
C GLY A 520 -16.69 24.25 -12.68
N PHE A 521 -15.91 23.17 -12.85
CA PHE A 521 -14.55 23.24 -13.38
C PHE A 521 -14.50 23.21 -14.91
N ASN A 522 -13.57 23.97 -15.47
CA ASN A 522 -13.17 23.90 -16.88
C ASN A 522 -12.20 22.74 -17.08
N THR A 523 -12.66 21.63 -17.68
CA THR A 523 -11.84 20.41 -17.81
C THR A 523 -11.28 20.22 -19.21
N ARG A 524 -10.03 19.75 -19.29
CA ARG A 524 -9.41 19.25 -20.52
C ARG A 524 -8.83 17.86 -20.27
N VAL A 525 -9.04 16.92 -21.19
CA VAL A 525 -8.43 15.57 -21.15
C VAL A 525 -7.41 15.47 -22.27
N GLN A 526 -6.20 15.02 -21.97
CA GLN A 526 -5.12 14.86 -22.95
C GLN A 526 -4.17 13.70 -22.60
N PHE A 527 -3.22 13.40 -23.51
CA PHE A 527 -2.35 12.22 -23.43
C PHE A 527 -0.88 12.52 -23.14
N ASP A 528 -0.60 13.77 -22.78
CA ASP A 528 0.72 14.29 -22.43
C ASP A 528 0.56 15.34 -21.32
N ALA A 529 1.67 15.74 -20.69
CA ALA A 529 1.67 16.74 -19.62
C ALA A 529 1.98 18.16 -20.14
N GLU A 530 1.85 18.42 -21.46
CA GLU A 530 2.09 19.75 -22.02
C GLU A 530 1.05 20.74 -21.46
N ASP A 531 1.45 22.01 -21.30
CA ASP A 531 0.60 23.07 -20.75
C ASP A 531 0.05 22.87 -19.33
N ALA A 532 0.46 21.82 -18.60
CA ALA A 532 0.01 21.56 -17.22
C ALA A 532 0.25 22.74 -16.26
N HIS A 533 1.27 23.57 -16.51
CA HIS A 533 1.56 24.79 -15.76
C HIS A 533 0.50 25.90 -15.90
N ARG A 534 -0.41 25.80 -16.88
CA ARG A 534 -1.49 26.77 -17.12
C ARG A 534 -2.79 26.43 -16.38
N HIS A 535 -2.83 25.28 -15.72
CA HIS A 535 -4.04 24.77 -15.08
C HIS A 535 -3.95 24.84 -13.56
N GLY A 536 -5.05 25.23 -12.90
CA GLY A 536 -5.13 25.32 -11.45
C GLY A 536 -5.02 23.95 -10.78
N HIS A 537 -5.54 22.92 -11.44
CA HIS A 537 -5.49 21.54 -11.00
C HIS A 537 -5.01 20.62 -12.12
N VAL A 538 -4.18 19.64 -11.77
CA VAL A 538 -3.71 18.60 -12.70
C VAL A 538 -3.89 17.24 -12.07
N ILE A 539 -4.65 16.36 -12.73
CA ILE A 539 -4.88 14.97 -12.33
C ILE A 539 -4.20 14.07 -13.37
N VAL A 540 -3.31 13.19 -12.92
CA VAL A 540 -2.54 12.30 -13.79
C VAL A 540 -2.93 10.85 -13.51
N LEU A 541 -3.56 10.20 -14.49
CA LEU A 541 -3.91 8.78 -14.43
C LEU A 541 -2.75 7.94 -14.95
N CYS A 542 -2.38 6.90 -14.19
CA CYS A 542 -1.22 6.06 -14.47
C CYS A 542 0.12 6.86 -14.55
N PRO A 543 0.55 7.56 -13.48
CA PRO A 543 1.74 8.43 -13.52
C PRO A 543 3.05 7.69 -13.85
N GLN A 544 3.11 6.36 -13.67
CA GLN A 544 4.22 5.52 -14.11
C GLN A 544 4.47 5.60 -15.63
N MET A 545 3.44 5.89 -16.42
CA MET A 545 3.49 5.89 -17.89
C MET A 545 4.10 7.16 -18.51
N PHE A 546 4.36 8.19 -17.69
CA PHE A 546 4.88 9.48 -18.18
C PHE A 546 6.31 9.70 -17.69
N GLU A 547 7.24 10.03 -18.58
CA GLU A 547 8.63 10.29 -18.20
C GLU A 547 8.77 11.55 -17.34
N GLN A 548 8.01 12.61 -17.68
CA GLN A 548 7.99 13.87 -16.97
C GLN A 548 6.58 14.16 -16.44
N LEU A 549 6.52 14.64 -15.21
CA LEU A 549 5.28 15.05 -14.54
C LEU A 549 5.42 16.50 -14.09
N PRO A 550 4.32 17.27 -14.07
CA PRO A 550 4.37 18.64 -13.60
C PRO A 550 4.71 18.70 -12.10
N PRO A 551 5.24 19.82 -11.59
CA PRO A 551 5.64 19.95 -10.18
C PRO A 551 4.49 19.73 -9.18
N ARG A 552 3.26 20.00 -9.61
CA ARG A 552 2.04 19.82 -8.81
C ARG A 552 1.04 18.99 -9.59
N TYR A 553 0.65 17.85 -9.02
CA TYR A 553 -0.36 16.98 -9.58
C TYR A 553 -0.97 16.07 -8.52
N ILE A 554 -2.17 15.59 -8.83
CA ILE A 554 -2.86 14.50 -8.15
C ILE A 554 -2.61 13.23 -8.96
N ALA A 555 -2.11 12.18 -8.32
CA ALA A 555 -1.91 10.88 -8.94
C ALA A 555 -3.19 10.06 -8.88
N VAL A 556 -3.58 9.38 -9.96
CA VAL A 556 -4.55 8.28 -9.93
C VAL A 556 -3.77 6.99 -10.19
N GLN A 557 -3.64 6.21 -9.12
CA GLN A 557 -3.00 4.91 -9.10
C GLN A 557 -3.99 3.90 -9.71
N MET A 558 -3.53 3.13 -10.70
CA MET A 558 -4.36 2.14 -11.41
C MET A 558 -3.74 0.73 -11.45
N GLU A 559 -2.52 0.55 -10.94
CA GLU A 559 -1.83 -0.76 -10.95
C GLU A 559 -2.30 -1.65 -9.79
N GLN A 560 -2.24 -2.97 -9.94
CA GLN A 560 -2.60 -3.90 -8.87
C GLN A 560 -1.39 -4.25 -8.00
N SER A 561 -1.50 -4.08 -6.68
CA SER A 561 -0.46 -4.39 -5.68
C SER A 561 -0.03 -5.87 -5.61
N ILE A 562 -0.84 -6.77 -6.15
CA ILE A 562 -0.57 -8.21 -6.16
C ILE A 562 0.67 -8.58 -6.97
N ASN A 563 1.06 -7.73 -7.93
CA ASN A 563 2.30 -7.91 -8.67
C ASN A 563 3.23 -6.70 -8.50
N PRO A 564 4.31 -6.81 -7.71
CA PRO A 564 5.19 -5.68 -7.42
C PRO A 564 6.01 -5.22 -8.63
N ARG A 565 5.96 -5.91 -9.78
CA ARG A 565 6.73 -5.55 -10.99
C ARG A 565 6.49 -4.11 -11.46
N TRP A 566 5.30 -3.57 -11.21
CA TRP A 566 4.93 -2.21 -11.61
C TRP A 566 5.22 -1.18 -10.52
N PHE A 567 5.41 -1.61 -9.26
CA PHE A 567 5.75 -0.78 -8.11
C PHE A 567 7.26 -0.64 -7.97
N THR A 568 7.86 0.04 -8.95
CA THR A 568 9.29 0.40 -8.92
C THR A 568 9.56 1.54 -7.95
N GLU A 569 10.81 1.71 -7.52
CA GLU A 569 11.24 2.84 -6.70
C GLU A 569 10.88 4.18 -7.35
N GLN A 570 11.13 4.33 -8.66
CA GLN A 570 10.74 5.51 -9.43
C GLN A 570 9.22 5.75 -9.40
N TYR A 571 8.41 4.70 -9.41
CA TYR A 571 6.95 4.87 -9.31
C TYR A 571 6.53 5.33 -7.92
N PHE A 572 7.10 4.76 -6.86
CA PHE A 572 6.89 5.23 -5.49
C PHE A 572 7.34 6.67 -5.29
N GLU A 573 8.47 7.09 -5.87
CA GLU A 573 8.92 8.48 -5.85
C GLU A 573 7.88 9.41 -6.50
N LYS A 574 7.34 9.04 -7.67
CA LYS A 574 6.26 9.80 -8.31
C LYS A 574 5.05 9.91 -7.38
N LEU A 575 4.55 8.80 -6.86
CA LEU A 575 3.42 8.81 -5.92
C LEU A 575 3.71 9.68 -4.69
N ASN A 576 4.89 9.57 -4.09
CA ASN A 576 5.32 10.40 -2.96
C ASN A 576 5.47 11.88 -3.31
N ASN A 577 5.83 12.23 -4.53
CA ASN A 577 5.94 13.62 -4.98
C ASN A 577 4.58 14.23 -5.37
N SER A 578 3.54 13.43 -5.54
CA SER A 578 2.19 13.93 -5.80
C SER A 578 1.58 14.64 -4.59
N GLN A 579 0.63 15.54 -4.85
CA GLN A 579 -0.15 16.23 -3.82
C GLN A 579 -1.08 15.26 -3.07
N ALA A 580 -1.74 14.39 -3.84
CA ALA A 580 -2.66 13.37 -3.34
C ALA A 580 -2.70 12.20 -4.33
N ILE A 581 -3.05 11.03 -3.82
CA ILE A 581 -3.11 9.77 -4.55
C ILE A 581 -4.53 9.23 -4.43
N ILE A 582 -5.22 9.14 -5.56
CA ILE A 582 -6.49 8.43 -5.70
C ILE A 582 -6.18 6.97 -6.02
N ASP A 583 -6.78 6.05 -5.28
CA ASP A 583 -6.69 4.62 -5.52
C ASP A 583 -8.08 3.97 -5.45
N TYR A 584 -8.32 2.98 -6.29
CA TYR A 584 -9.61 2.30 -6.40
C TYR A 584 -9.73 1.06 -5.53
N SER A 585 -8.64 0.60 -4.90
CA SER A 585 -8.60 -0.65 -4.13
C SER A 585 -8.13 -0.43 -2.70
N ILE A 586 -8.92 -0.93 -1.74
CA ILE A 586 -8.54 -0.95 -0.32
C ILE A 586 -7.28 -1.80 -0.08
N ARG A 587 -7.09 -2.86 -0.87
CA ARG A 587 -5.87 -3.69 -0.80
C ARG A 587 -4.64 -2.92 -1.26
N ASN A 588 -4.76 -2.15 -2.34
CA ASN A 588 -3.68 -1.25 -2.76
C ASN A 588 -3.38 -0.19 -1.71
N ILE A 589 -4.40 0.41 -1.09
CA ILE A 589 -4.20 1.40 -0.01
C ILE A 589 -3.40 0.80 1.14
N SER A 590 -3.74 -0.42 1.57
CA SER A 590 -2.99 -1.13 2.62
C SER A 590 -1.52 -1.32 2.21
N PHE A 591 -1.31 -1.84 1.00
CA PHE A 591 0.02 -2.05 0.43
C PHE A 591 0.84 -0.76 0.33
N LEU A 592 0.26 0.34 -0.15
CA LEU A 592 0.94 1.63 -0.29
C LEU A 592 1.35 2.19 1.08
N ARG A 593 0.50 2.06 2.10
CA ARG A 593 0.81 2.49 3.48
C ARG A 593 1.97 1.70 4.07
N GLU A 594 1.94 0.38 3.93
CA GLU A 594 3.01 -0.51 4.38
C GLU A 594 4.36 -0.19 3.69
N ASN A 595 4.30 0.32 2.46
CA ASN A 595 5.47 0.72 1.67
C ASN A 595 5.79 2.23 1.76
N GLY A 596 5.35 2.92 2.81
CA GLY A 596 5.83 4.25 3.16
C GLY A 596 5.11 5.43 2.51
N ILE A 597 3.99 5.19 1.81
CA ILE A 597 3.12 6.29 1.37
C ILE A 597 2.33 6.82 2.59
N PRO A 598 2.36 8.15 2.86
CA PRO A 598 1.64 8.72 3.99
C PRO A 598 0.11 8.64 3.87
N LEU A 599 -0.58 8.37 4.99
CA LEU A 599 -2.04 8.24 5.03
C LEU A 599 -2.75 9.50 4.53
N GLU A 600 -2.21 10.69 4.82
CA GLU A 600 -2.78 11.97 4.41
C GLU A 600 -2.88 12.12 2.89
N LYS A 601 -2.02 11.43 2.12
CA LYS A 601 -2.04 11.48 0.65
C LYS A 601 -2.99 10.48 0.01
N LEU A 602 -3.35 9.39 0.69
CA LEU A 602 -4.13 8.30 0.09
C LEU A 602 -5.63 8.57 0.13
N HIS A 603 -6.34 8.39 -0.97
CA HIS A 603 -7.78 8.58 -1.05
C HIS A 603 -8.42 7.41 -1.77
N TYR A 604 -9.35 6.75 -1.09
CA TYR A 604 -10.13 5.67 -1.68
C TYR A 604 -11.23 6.24 -2.57
N VAL A 605 -11.22 5.86 -3.84
CA VAL A 605 -12.26 6.19 -4.83
C VAL A 605 -12.57 4.93 -5.64
N PRO A 606 -13.52 4.08 -5.20
CA PRO A 606 -13.89 2.87 -5.92
C PRO A 606 -14.46 3.21 -7.29
N LEU A 607 -14.10 2.42 -8.30
CA LEU A 607 -14.65 2.56 -9.66
C LEU A 607 -16.12 2.12 -9.68
N ASP A 608 -16.87 2.73 -10.59
CA ASP A 608 -18.28 2.45 -10.81
C ASP A 608 -18.67 2.80 -12.25
N THR A 609 -19.91 2.52 -12.65
CA THR A 609 -20.42 2.85 -13.98
C THR A 609 -20.50 4.36 -14.22
N ASP A 610 -20.38 4.77 -15.47
CA ASP A 610 -20.62 6.14 -15.90
C ASP A 610 -22.13 6.33 -16.17
N LYS A 611 -22.85 6.87 -15.18
CA LYS A 611 -24.32 7.03 -15.22
C LYS A 611 -24.80 7.82 -16.44
N ALA A 612 -24.12 8.94 -16.75
CA ALA A 612 -24.49 9.81 -17.85
C ALA A 612 -24.23 9.17 -19.22
N LEU A 613 -23.10 8.47 -19.36
CA LEU A 613 -22.81 7.69 -20.56
C LEU A 613 -23.81 6.55 -20.72
N ALA A 614 -24.10 5.80 -19.65
CA ALA A 614 -25.06 4.70 -19.67
C ALA A 614 -26.46 5.15 -20.09
N ALA A 615 -26.94 6.29 -19.58
CA ALA A 615 -28.21 6.87 -20.00
C ALA A 615 -28.20 7.27 -21.49
N THR A 616 -27.09 7.83 -21.97
CA THR A 616 -26.93 8.19 -23.39
C THR A 616 -26.94 6.95 -24.28
N VAL A 617 -26.22 5.90 -23.88
CA VAL A 617 -26.17 4.62 -24.60
C VAL A 617 -27.54 3.94 -24.59
N ALA A 618 -28.23 3.89 -23.46
CA ALA A 618 -29.56 3.29 -23.35
C ALA A 618 -30.58 3.95 -24.28
N ASN A 619 -30.50 5.27 -24.48
CA ASN A 619 -31.41 6.01 -25.34
C ASN A 619 -31.05 5.96 -26.84
N ASN A 620 -29.76 5.85 -27.17
CA ASN A 620 -29.27 6.03 -28.55
C ASN A 620 -28.71 4.76 -29.19
N ASN A 621 -28.55 3.66 -28.44
CA ASN A 621 -27.97 2.44 -28.98
C ASN A 621 -28.94 1.77 -29.95
N THR A 622 -28.60 1.80 -31.24
CA THR A 622 -29.34 1.13 -32.32
C THR A 622 -28.70 -0.20 -32.74
N PHE A 623 -27.59 -0.59 -32.12
CA PHE A 623 -26.90 -1.84 -32.43
C PHE A 623 -27.62 -3.04 -31.82
N GLU A 624 -27.77 -4.09 -32.63
CA GLU A 624 -28.22 -5.39 -32.13
C GLU A 624 -27.08 -6.08 -31.37
N ARG A 625 -27.36 -6.54 -30.14
CA ARG A 625 -26.39 -7.21 -29.29
C ARG A 625 -26.21 -8.67 -29.69
N ARG A 626 -24.99 -9.07 -30.05
CA ARG A 626 -24.64 -10.43 -30.51
C ARG A 626 -23.24 -10.84 -30.07
N GLY A 627 -23.03 -12.17 -29.97
CA GLY A 627 -21.72 -12.78 -29.76
C GLY A 627 -21.10 -12.50 -28.40
N ILE A 628 -19.90 -13.05 -28.20
CA ILE A 628 -19.12 -12.91 -26.97
C ILE A 628 -17.91 -12.03 -27.30
N LEU A 629 -17.64 -11.02 -26.49
CA LEU A 629 -16.47 -10.16 -26.67
C LEU A 629 -15.49 -10.32 -25.52
N PHE A 630 -14.24 -10.64 -25.83
CA PHE A 630 -13.11 -10.40 -24.94
C PHE A 630 -12.30 -9.23 -25.51
N TYR A 631 -11.99 -8.25 -24.66
CA TYR A 631 -11.12 -7.13 -25.04
C TYR A 631 -10.02 -6.88 -24.00
N GLY A 632 -8.78 -6.76 -24.48
CA GLY A 632 -7.60 -6.57 -23.65
C GLY A 632 -6.40 -7.37 -24.16
N ASP A 633 -5.32 -7.39 -23.38
CA ASP A 633 -4.12 -8.13 -23.75
C ASP A 633 -4.36 -9.65 -23.66
N ASP A 634 -4.33 -10.31 -24.82
CA ASP A 634 -4.46 -11.75 -25.00
C ASP A 634 -3.10 -12.46 -25.05
N LYS A 635 -1.97 -11.77 -24.98
CA LYS A 635 -0.64 -12.40 -25.12
C LYS A 635 -0.24 -13.28 -23.93
N CYS A 636 -0.90 -13.10 -22.79
CA CYS A 636 -0.68 -13.93 -21.61
C CYS A 636 -1.03 -15.40 -21.90
N GLU A 637 -0.12 -16.32 -21.59
CA GLU A 637 -0.33 -17.76 -21.80
C GLU A 637 -1.60 -18.28 -21.09
N ARG A 638 -1.88 -17.79 -19.87
CA ARG A 638 -3.09 -18.12 -19.11
C ARG A 638 -4.35 -17.75 -19.89
N ARG A 639 -4.44 -16.49 -20.33
CA ARG A 639 -5.60 -15.98 -21.08
C ARG A 639 -5.79 -16.74 -22.38
N ARG A 640 -4.72 -17.01 -23.14
CA ARG A 640 -4.80 -17.80 -24.39
C ARG A 640 -5.41 -19.16 -24.17
N LYS A 641 -4.93 -19.92 -23.16
CA LYS A 641 -5.48 -21.26 -22.85
C LYS A 641 -6.98 -21.22 -22.60
N ILE A 642 -7.46 -20.22 -21.86
CA ILE A 642 -8.89 -20.05 -21.55
C ILE A 642 -9.65 -19.64 -22.81
N LEU A 643 -9.19 -18.61 -23.52
CA LEU A 643 -9.83 -18.10 -24.74
C LEU A 643 -9.90 -19.17 -25.83
N ASP A 644 -8.85 -19.95 -26.04
CA ASP A 644 -8.81 -21.06 -27.00
C ASP A 644 -9.79 -22.19 -26.62
N ALA A 645 -9.99 -22.44 -25.32
CA ALA A 645 -10.97 -23.42 -24.86
C ALA A 645 -12.41 -22.92 -25.03
N VAL A 646 -12.67 -21.65 -24.73
CA VAL A 646 -13.97 -21.01 -24.98
C VAL A 646 -14.28 -20.97 -26.47
N ALA A 647 -13.33 -20.52 -27.32
CA ALA A 647 -13.50 -20.42 -28.77
C ALA A 647 -13.83 -21.78 -29.43
N ARG A 648 -13.28 -22.88 -28.90
CA ARG A 648 -13.57 -24.24 -29.38
C ARG A 648 -15.01 -24.67 -29.17
N GLN A 649 -15.67 -24.21 -28.10
CA GLN A 649 -17.06 -24.57 -27.79
C GLN A 649 -18.07 -23.49 -28.19
N LEU A 650 -17.64 -22.23 -28.23
CA LEU A 650 -18.45 -21.04 -28.52
C LEU A 650 -17.73 -20.21 -29.61
N PRO A 651 -17.90 -20.55 -30.90
CA PRO A 651 -17.19 -19.90 -32.01
C PRO A 651 -17.59 -18.43 -32.22
N GLN A 652 -18.61 -17.93 -31.51
CA GLN A 652 -19.03 -16.53 -31.51
C GLN A 652 -18.15 -15.62 -30.64
N LEU A 653 -17.08 -16.16 -30.04
CA LEU A 653 -16.07 -15.39 -29.32
C LEU A 653 -15.25 -14.53 -30.28
N LYS A 654 -15.32 -13.21 -30.08
CA LYS A 654 -14.47 -12.20 -30.72
C LYS A 654 -13.44 -11.71 -29.71
N ILE A 655 -12.17 -11.74 -30.12
CA ILE A 655 -11.03 -11.28 -29.32
C ILE A 655 -10.51 -9.98 -29.95
N VAL A 656 -10.42 -8.93 -29.14
CA VAL A 656 -9.95 -7.61 -29.58
C VAL A 656 -8.79 -7.14 -28.69
N ASN A 657 -7.68 -6.73 -29.29
CA ASN A 657 -6.48 -6.23 -28.60
C ASN A 657 -6.08 -4.85 -29.17
N ASN A 658 -5.61 -3.94 -28.31
CA ASN A 658 -5.19 -2.56 -28.65
C ASN A 658 -6.26 -1.71 -29.37
N LEU A 659 -7.53 -1.91 -29.03
CA LEU A 659 -8.64 -1.08 -29.52
C LEU A 659 -9.08 -0.10 -28.42
N PHE A 660 -9.24 1.17 -28.76
CA PHE A 660 -9.57 2.25 -27.82
C PHE A 660 -10.57 3.23 -28.45
N GLY A 661 -11.19 4.06 -27.62
CA GLY A 661 -12.11 5.13 -28.06
C GLY A 661 -13.33 4.60 -28.81
N GLU A 662 -13.80 5.36 -29.80
CA GLU A 662 -15.05 5.08 -30.55
C GLU A 662 -15.10 3.66 -31.13
N ALA A 663 -13.95 3.13 -31.57
CA ALA A 663 -13.89 1.79 -32.12
C ALA A 663 -14.18 0.72 -31.06
N LEU A 664 -13.63 0.86 -29.85
CA LEU A 664 -13.94 -0.03 -28.73
C LEU A 664 -15.40 0.16 -28.26
N HIS A 665 -15.86 1.41 -28.16
CA HIS A 665 -17.23 1.71 -27.75
C HIS A 665 -18.27 1.00 -28.64
N LYS A 666 -18.02 0.96 -29.95
CA LYS A 666 -18.87 0.24 -30.90
C LYS A 666 -18.93 -1.26 -30.62
N GLU A 667 -17.79 -1.88 -30.33
CA GLU A 667 -17.73 -3.31 -29.97
C GLU A 667 -18.50 -3.59 -28.67
N LEU A 668 -18.36 -2.73 -27.66
CA LEU A 668 -19.08 -2.86 -26.38
C LEU A 668 -20.60 -2.73 -26.55
N MET A 669 -21.07 -1.81 -27.40
CA MET A 669 -22.49 -1.65 -27.70
C MET A 669 -23.08 -2.82 -28.51
N GLN A 670 -22.25 -3.54 -29.26
CA GLN A 670 -22.64 -4.70 -30.08
C GLN A 670 -22.54 -6.04 -29.36
N ALA A 671 -21.77 -6.15 -28.28
CA ALA A 671 -21.60 -7.42 -27.59
C ALA A 671 -22.89 -7.84 -26.85
N ALA A 672 -23.27 -9.12 -26.97
CA ALA A 672 -24.31 -9.72 -26.13
C ALA A 672 -23.80 -9.99 -24.70
N VAL A 673 -22.50 -10.30 -24.57
CA VAL A 673 -21.83 -10.47 -23.29
C VAL A 673 -20.34 -10.21 -23.42
N ILE A 674 -19.75 -9.61 -22.40
CA ILE A 674 -18.32 -9.46 -22.22
C ILE A 674 -17.78 -10.62 -21.39
N LEU A 675 -16.74 -11.28 -21.90
CA LEU A 675 -15.93 -12.22 -21.14
C LEU A 675 -14.79 -11.46 -20.45
N ASN A 676 -14.80 -11.43 -19.13
CA ASN A 676 -13.73 -10.86 -18.32
C ASN A 676 -12.91 -11.97 -17.65
N ILE A 677 -11.61 -12.05 -17.98
CA ILE A 677 -10.69 -13.04 -17.39
C ILE A 677 -9.40 -12.34 -16.93
N HIS A 678 -8.88 -12.79 -15.79
CA HIS A 678 -7.74 -12.15 -15.14
C HIS A 678 -6.43 -12.36 -15.88
N TYR A 679 -5.55 -11.36 -15.84
CA TYR A 679 -4.18 -11.52 -16.36
C TYR A 679 -3.35 -12.49 -15.50
N TYR A 680 -3.54 -12.45 -14.18
CA TYR A 680 -2.86 -13.30 -13.18
C TYR A 680 -3.85 -14.24 -12.48
N PRO A 681 -3.39 -15.38 -11.93
CA PRO A 681 -4.26 -16.31 -11.18
C PRO A 681 -4.93 -15.67 -9.95
N ASP A 682 -4.20 -14.88 -9.17
CA ASP A 682 -4.68 -14.27 -7.92
C ASP A 682 -4.98 -12.77 -8.07
N ALA A 683 -5.35 -12.30 -9.27
CA ALA A 683 -5.53 -10.87 -9.53
C ALA A 683 -6.64 -10.22 -8.68
N LEU A 684 -6.58 -8.90 -8.51
CA LEU A 684 -7.76 -8.13 -8.05
C LEU A 684 -8.80 -8.15 -9.16
N LEU A 685 -10.07 -8.01 -8.78
CA LEU A 685 -11.16 -7.92 -9.74
C LEU A 685 -10.90 -6.77 -10.72
N GLU A 686 -11.01 -7.03 -12.03
CA GLU A 686 -10.73 -6.04 -13.08
C GLU A 686 -11.89 -5.04 -13.23
N THR A 687 -12.21 -4.34 -12.13
CA THR A 687 -13.36 -3.42 -11.99
C THR A 687 -13.37 -2.33 -13.06
N ALA A 688 -12.19 -1.83 -13.47
CA ALA A 688 -12.10 -0.88 -14.58
C ALA A 688 -12.72 -1.43 -15.88
N ARG A 689 -12.43 -2.69 -16.24
CA ARG A 689 -13.02 -3.34 -17.43
C ARG A 689 -14.51 -3.59 -17.23
N ILE A 690 -14.88 -4.13 -16.06
CA ILE A 690 -16.26 -4.49 -15.76
C ILE A 690 -17.16 -3.25 -15.82
N HIS A 691 -16.81 -2.17 -15.12
CA HIS A 691 -17.64 -0.97 -15.08
C HIS A 691 -17.67 -0.23 -16.42
N GLU A 692 -16.60 -0.26 -17.22
CA GLU A 692 -16.62 0.25 -18.58
C GLU A 692 -17.64 -0.51 -19.45
N ALA A 693 -17.59 -1.85 -19.44
CA ALA A 693 -18.56 -2.68 -20.15
C ALA A 693 -20.01 -2.41 -19.72
N LEU A 694 -20.27 -2.39 -18.41
CA LEU A 694 -21.59 -2.11 -17.86
C LEU A 694 -22.08 -0.70 -18.24
N SER A 695 -21.19 0.30 -18.33
CA SER A 695 -21.52 1.67 -18.76
C SER A 695 -21.98 1.74 -20.23
N PHE A 696 -21.55 0.80 -21.07
CA PHE A 696 -22.05 0.62 -22.43
C PHE A 696 -23.26 -0.34 -22.52
N GLY A 697 -23.85 -0.70 -21.37
CA GLY A 697 -25.01 -1.58 -21.28
C GLY A 697 -24.70 -3.05 -21.60
N ALA A 698 -23.43 -3.45 -21.64
CA ALA A 698 -23.01 -4.80 -21.99
C ALA A 698 -22.98 -5.69 -20.74
N PRO A 699 -23.73 -6.82 -20.72
CA PRO A 699 -23.64 -7.81 -19.65
C PRO A 699 -22.22 -8.39 -19.53
N VAL A 700 -21.83 -8.82 -18.33
CA VAL A 700 -20.49 -9.34 -18.06
C VAL A 700 -20.55 -10.72 -17.41
N VAL A 701 -19.76 -11.65 -17.93
CA VAL A 701 -19.37 -12.90 -17.27
C VAL A 701 -17.89 -12.75 -16.88
N SER A 702 -17.58 -12.92 -15.60
CA SER A 702 -16.24 -12.67 -15.06
C SER A 702 -15.73 -13.82 -14.22
N GLU A 703 -14.41 -14.03 -14.24
CA GLU A 703 -13.74 -14.72 -13.12
C GLU A 703 -13.91 -13.92 -11.82
N ARG A 704 -13.92 -14.61 -10.67
CA ARG A 704 -13.84 -13.99 -9.33
C ARG A 704 -12.44 -13.45 -9.08
N GLY A 705 -12.39 -12.26 -8.47
CA GLY A 705 -11.14 -11.64 -8.01
C GLY A 705 -10.71 -12.15 -6.63
N SER A 706 -9.45 -11.91 -6.25
CA SER A 706 -8.96 -12.24 -4.90
C SER A 706 -9.50 -11.33 -3.79
N ASP A 707 -10.13 -10.21 -4.17
CA ASP A 707 -10.78 -9.20 -3.34
C ASP A 707 -12.30 -9.16 -3.53
N GLN A 708 -12.90 -10.30 -3.90
CA GLN A 708 -14.31 -10.41 -4.24
C GLN A 708 -15.25 -9.90 -3.14
N GLU A 709 -14.86 -10.02 -1.88
CA GLU A 709 -15.59 -9.53 -0.71
C GLU A 709 -15.80 -8.00 -0.69
N GLU A 710 -15.04 -7.25 -1.49
CA GLU A 710 -15.17 -5.80 -1.61
C GLU A 710 -16.19 -5.36 -2.68
N HIS A 711 -16.73 -6.32 -3.45
CA HIS A 711 -17.50 -6.08 -4.69
C HIS A 711 -18.93 -6.64 -4.66
N ASP A 712 -19.55 -6.74 -3.49
CA ASP A 712 -20.91 -7.30 -3.29
C ASP A 712 -21.98 -6.68 -4.22
N THR A 713 -21.82 -5.40 -4.58
CA THR A 713 -22.76 -4.71 -5.49
C THR A 713 -22.79 -5.31 -6.89
N LEU A 714 -21.75 -6.05 -7.29
CA LEU A 714 -21.65 -6.68 -8.59
C LEU A 714 -22.25 -8.10 -8.65
N GLU A 715 -22.44 -8.79 -7.51
CA GLU A 715 -22.85 -10.21 -7.47
C GLU A 715 -24.19 -10.48 -8.19
N ASN A 716 -25.10 -9.50 -8.22
CA ASN A 716 -26.40 -9.65 -8.88
C ASN A 716 -26.38 -9.30 -10.37
N ILE A 717 -25.38 -8.54 -10.83
CA ILE A 717 -25.33 -8.01 -12.20
C ILE A 717 -24.26 -8.68 -13.07
N VAL A 718 -23.13 -9.06 -12.49
CA VAL A 718 -22.06 -9.82 -13.14
C VAL A 718 -22.26 -11.29 -12.82
N THR A 719 -22.15 -12.15 -13.83
CA THR A 719 -22.13 -13.61 -13.59
C THR A 719 -20.72 -14.03 -13.26
N PHE A 720 -20.46 -14.34 -11.99
CA PHE A 720 -19.14 -14.76 -11.51
C PHE A 720 -18.92 -16.26 -11.60
N VAL A 721 -17.70 -16.64 -11.98
CA VAL A 721 -17.20 -18.02 -12.01
C VAL A 721 -15.86 -18.08 -11.29
N ASP A 722 -15.54 -19.20 -10.63
CA ASP A 722 -14.25 -19.37 -9.95
C ASP A 722 -13.08 -19.22 -10.93
N ALA A 723 -12.00 -18.58 -10.48
CA ALA A 723 -10.84 -18.31 -11.33
C ALA A 723 -10.23 -19.61 -11.88
N GLY A 724 -10.09 -19.71 -13.20
CA GLY A 724 -9.59 -20.89 -13.90
C GLY A 724 -10.63 -21.96 -14.22
N ASP A 725 -11.90 -21.83 -13.78
CA ASP A 725 -12.97 -22.76 -14.15
C ASP A 725 -13.52 -22.45 -15.56
N VAL A 726 -12.83 -23.00 -16.56
CA VAL A 726 -13.18 -22.83 -17.98
C VAL A 726 -14.56 -23.41 -18.32
N ASP A 727 -14.92 -24.55 -17.73
CA ASP A 727 -16.21 -25.21 -18.00
C ASP A 727 -17.36 -24.39 -17.40
N GLY A 728 -17.16 -23.83 -16.20
CA GLY A 728 -18.06 -22.85 -15.59
C GLY A 728 -18.24 -21.61 -16.46
N LEU A 729 -17.16 -21.04 -17.02
CA LEU A 729 -17.23 -19.88 -17.92
C LEU A 729 -18.04 -20.21 -19.19
N ILE A 730 -17.81 -21.35 -19.81
CA ILE A 730 -18.55 -21.79 -21.00
C ILE A 730 -20.03 -21.98 -20.68
N LYS A 731 -20.34 -22.60 -19.53
CA LYS A 731 -21.73 -22.77 -19.06
C LYS A 731 -22.42 -21.43 -18.81
N ALA A 732 -21.71 -20.45 -18.25
CA ALA A 732 -22.24 -19.11 -17.99
C ALA A 732 -22.42 -18.27 -19.27
N LEU A 733 -21.55 -18.43 -20.27
CA LEU A 733 -21.62 -17.69 -21.54
C LEU A 733 -22.68 -18.23 -22.50
N ARG A 734 -22.92 -19.54 -22.48
CA ARG A 734 -23.80 -20.23 -23.43
C ARG A 734 -25.21 -19.62 -23.58
N PRO A 735 -25.94 -19.26 -22.50
CA PRO A 735 -27.26 -18.65 -22.61
C PRO A 735 -27.31 -17.35 -23.40
N PHE A 736 -26.24 -16.55 -23.37
CA PHE A 736 -26.16 -15.27 -24.11
C PHE A 736 -26.07 -15.46 -25.62
N VAL A 737 -25.64 -16.64 -26.07
CA VAL A 737 -25.49 -16.97 -27.49
C VAL A 737 -26.68 -17.77 -27.99
N GLU A 738 -27.23 -18.66 -27.16
CA GLU A 738 -28.33 -19.56 -27.53
C GLU A 738 -29.72 -18.92 -27.37
N SER A 739 -29.85 -17.85 -26.59
CA SER A 739 -31.13 -17.17 -26.33
C SER A 739 -30.99 -15.65 -26.43
N SER A 740 -31.57 -15.06 -27.49
CA SER A 740 -31.67 -13.60 -27.62
C SER A 740 -32.44 -12.98 -26.46
N HIS A 741 -33.50 -13.64 -25.99
CA HIS A 741 -34.29 -13.18 -24.84
C HIS A 741 -33.45 -13.09 -23.56
N HIS A 742 -32.57 -14.06 -23.30
CA HIS A 742 -31.67 -14.00 -22.15
C HIS A 742 -30.69 -12.83 -22.25
N ALA A 743 -30.06 -12.65 -23.42
CA ALA A 743 -29.13 -11.55 -23.66
C ALA A 743 -29.81 -10.18 -23.51
N GLU A 744 -31.01 -10.00 -24.07
CA GLU A 744 -31.82 -8.78 -23.96
C GLU A 744 -32.23 -8.50 -22.50
N SER A 745 -32.70 -9.52 -21.78
CA SER A 745 -33.07 -9.39 -20.36
C SER A 745 -31.90 -8.96 -19.49
N ARG A 746 -30.71 -9.57 -19.69
CA ARG A 746 -29.50 -9.17 -18.96
C ARG A 746 -28.99 -7.79 -19.36
N ALA A 747 -29.12 -7.40 -20.63
CA ALA A 747 -28.78 -6.05 -21.08
C ALA A 747 -29.70 -4.99 -20.46
N ALA A 748 -31.01 -5.27 -20.34
CA ALA A 748 -31.95 -4.39 -19.66
C ALA A 748 -31.61 -4.21 -18.17
N ALA A 749 -31.33 -5.31 -17.46
CA ALA A 749 -30.87 -5.25 -16.07
C ALA A 749 -29.53 -4.48 -15.93
N THR A 750 -28.64 -4.61 -16.92
CA THR A 750 -27.37 -3.88 -16.96
C THR A 750 -27.58 -2.38 -17.14
N ALA A 751 -28.49 -1.98 -18.02
CA ALA A 751 -28.84 -0.57 -18.21
C ALA A 751 -29.47 0.03 -16.94
N GLU A 752 -30.36 -0.70 -16.28
CA GLU A 752 -30.94 -0.28 -14.99
C GLU A 752 -29.85 -0.11 -13.91
N PHE A 753 -28.97 -1.11 -13.76
CA PHE A 753 -27.85 -1.03 -12.82
C PHE A 753 -26.91 0.14 -13.14
N ALA A 754 -26.56 0.35 -14.41
CA ALA A 754 -25.60 1.38 -14.81
C ALA A 754 -26.15 2.81 -14.64
N THR A 755 -27.48 2.97 -14.65
CA THR A 755 -28.18 4.27 -14.53
C THR A 755 -28.73 4.55 -13.13
N ARG A 756 -28.53 3.64 -12.17
CA ARG A 756 -29.03 3.77 -10.80
C ARG A 756 -28.57 5.06 -10.12
N GLU A 757 -29.36 5.54 -9.16
CA GLU A 757 -29.06 6.75 -8.40
C GLU A 757 -27.82 6.62 -7.50
N THR A 758 -27.55 5.41 -6.99
CA THR A 758 -26.40 5.14 -6.12
C THR A 758 -25.14 4.86 -6.95
N ASN A 759 -24.23 5.84 -7.00
CA ASN A 759 -22.95 5.69 -7.70
C ASN A 759 -21.78 5.98 -6.74
N ARG A 760 -20.97 4.95 -6.45
CA ARG A 760 -19.86 5.07 -5.49
C ARG A 760 -18.73 5.91 -6.07
N PHE A 761 -18.42 5.77 -7.36
CA PHE A 761 -17.36 6.56 -7.97
C PHE A 761 -17.65 8.07 -7.90
N GLU A 762 -18.86 8.49 -8.28
CA GLU A 762 -19.27 9.89 -8.21
C GLU A 762 -19.20 10.47 -6.79
N THR A 763 -19.75 9.74 -5.82
CA THR A 763 -19.80 10.20 -4.42
C THR A 763 -18.42 10.23 -3.76
N TYR A 764 -17.58 9.20 -3.97
CA TYR A 764 -16.23 9.16 -3.40
C TYR A 764 -15.28 10.11 -4.13
N PHE A 765 -15.46 10.33 -5.43
CA PHE A 765 -14.68 11.34 -6.13
C PHE A 765 -15.04 12.75 -5.63
N ARG A 766 -16.32 13.06 -5.38
CA ARG A 766 -16.72 14.31 -4.71
C ARG A 766 -16.17 14.41 -3.28
N ARG A 767 -16.12 13.30 -2.53
CA ARG A 767 -15.45 13.25 -1.22
C ARG A 767 -13.96 13.59 -1.34
N PHE A 768 -13.29 13.09 -2.38
CA PHE A 768 -11.92 13.48 -2.69
C PHE A 768 -11.81 14.98 -3.00
N LEU A 769 -12.67 15.52 -3.86
CA LEU A 769 -12.68 16.96 -4.19
C LEU A 769 -12.89 17.83 -2.93
N LEU A 770 -13.77 17.41 -2.03
CA LEU A 770 -13.98 18.07 -0.74
C LEU A 770 -12.69 18.04 0.10
N SER A 771 -12.01 16.89 0.17
CA SER A 771 -10.75 16.76 0.91
C SER A 771 -9.61 17.65 0.39
N GLN A 772 -9.63 17.95 -0.91
CA GLN A 772 -8.69 18.85 -1.58
C GLN A 772 -9.17 20.32 -1.58
N ARG A 773 -10.29 20.62 -0.91
CA ARG A 773 -10.92 21.95 -0.88
C ARG A 773 -11.27 22.51 -2.27
N MET A 774 -11.51 21.60 -3.23
CA MET A 774 -11.97 21.95 -4.58
C MET A 774 -13.47 22.23 -4.59
N ILE A 775 -14.22 21.63 -3.66
CA ILE A 775 -15.66 21.91 -3.45
C ILE A 775 -15.93 22.15 -1.96
N GLY A 776 -17.02 22.84 -1.66
CA GLY A 776 -17.50 23.07 -0.29
C GLY A 776 -18.39 21.94 0.23
N LEU A 777 -18.58 21.88 1.55
CA LEU A 777 -19.42 20.87 2.20
C LEU A 777 -20.88 20.91 1.72
N ASP A 778 -21.46 22.10 1.55
CA ASP A 778 -22.85 22.23 1.13
C ASP A 778 -23.08 21.64 -0.26
N GLY A 779 -22.16 21.93 -1.20
CA GLY A 779 -22.18 21.35 -2.54
C GLY A 779 -21.97 19.83 -2.52
N PHE A 780 -21.12 19.33 -1.61
CA PHE A 780 -20.96 17.89 -1.40
C PHE A 780 -22.25 17.24 -0.88
N VAL A 781 -22.88 17.79 0.17
CA VAL A 781 -24.11 17.24 0.77
C VAL A 781 -25.27 17.24 -0.23
N GLU A 782 -25.39 18.30 -1.05
CA GLU A 782 -26.43 18.40 -2.08
C GLU A 782 -26.24 17.35 -3.18
N ARG A 783 -25.03 17.21 -3.72
CA ARG A 783 -24.76 16.36 -4.90
C ARG A 783 -24.35 14.93 -4.58
N ALA A 784 -23.94 14.66 -3.34
CA ALA A 784 -23.62 13.33 -2.82
C ALA A 784 -24.60 12.95 -1.69
N SER A 785 -25.88 13.26 -1.84
CA SER A 785 -26.92 13.04 -0.83
C SER A 785 -27.07 11.57 -0.38
N ASN A 786 -26.68 10.62 -1.21
CA ASN A 786 -26.68 9.19 -0.92
C ASN A 786 -25.37 8.68 -0.29
N TYR A 787 -24.39 9.55 0.00
CA TYR A 787 -23.14 9.18 0.64
C TYR A 787 -23.25 9.18 2.18
N PRO A 788 -22.60 8.25 2.89
CA PRO A 788 -21.96 7.03 2.36
C PRO A 788 -22.99 5.91 2.15
N VAL A 789 -23.92 5.78 3.09
CA VAL A 789 -25.04 4.83 3.10
C VAL A 789 -26.26 5.50 3.72
N PRO A 790 -27.50 5.09 3.39
CA PRO A 790 -28.70 5.61 4.03
C PRO A 790 -28.68 5.40 5.55
N VAL A 791 -29.21 6.37 6.30
CA VAL A 791 -29.36 6.28 7.75
C VAL A 791 -30.38 5.17 8.08
N PRO A 792 -30.05 4.19 8.95
CA PRO A 792 -30.97 3.12 9.29
C PRO A 792 -32.02 3.62 10.30
N ALA A 793 -33.16 2.93 10.38
CA ALA A 793 -34.29 3.35 11.23
C ALA A 793 -33.97 3.39 12.74
N ASP A 794 -33.09 2.50 13.23
CA ASP A 794 -32.46 2.58 14.56
C ASP A 794 -30.95 2.84 14.34
N PRO A 795 -30.51 4.12 14.32
CA PRO A 795 -29.13 4.45 13.97
C PRO A 795 -28.11 3.88 14.96
N ARG A 796 -27.39 2.86 14.52
CA ARG A 796 -26.20 2.31 15.18
C ARG A 796 -25.05 2.37 14.20
N LEU A 797 -24.19 3.36 14.38
CA LEU A 797 -23.19 3.75 13.39
C LEU A 797 -21.78 3.60 13.96
N CYS A 798 -20.87 3.04 13.16
CA CYS A 798 -19.44 3.06 13.45
C CYS A 798 -18.75 4.00 12.46
N LEU A 799 -18.24 5.13 12.94
CA LEU A 799 -17.48 6.06 12.11
C LEU A 799 -16.08 5.50 11.85
N SER A 800 -15.74 5.31 10.57
CA SER A 800 -14.43 4.77 10.15
C SER A 800 -13.99 5.39 8.84
N LEU A 801 -12.68 5.60 8.66
CA LEU A 801 -12.13 6.01 7.36
C LEU A 801 -11.90 4.78 6.46
N PRO A 802 -12.34 4.81 5.19
CA PRO A 802 -12.02 3.76 4.22
C PRO A 802 -10.52 3.54 4.04
N GLU A 803 -9.72 4.60 4.21
CA GLU A 803 -8.26 4.55 4.06
C GLU A 803 -7.52 3.92 5.26
N THR A 804 -8.26 3.49 6.28
CA THR A 804 -7.73 2.73 7.43
C THR A 804 -8.35 1.34 7.53
N PRO A 805 -8.14 0.47 6.53
CA PRO A 805 -8.78 -0.84 6.47
C PRO A 805 -8.43 -1.77 7.63
N ASP A 806 -7.23 -1.65 8.20
CA ASP A 806 -6.84 -2.45 9.36
C ASP A 806 -7.71 -2.10 10.58
N ARG A 807 -7.96 -0.81 10.84
CA ARG A 807 -8.84 -0.36 11.93
C ARG A 807 -10.27 -0.84 11.73
N ARG A 808 -10.77 -0.74 10.50
CA ARG A 808 -12.09 -1.23 10.13
C ARG A 808 -12.23 -2.74 10.33
N ARG A 809 -11.26 -3.53 9.88
CA ARG A 809 -11.25 -4.98 10.05
C ARG A 809 -11.25 -5.37 11.52
N LEU A 810 -10.39 -4.70 12.31
CA LEU A 810 -10.32 -4.87 13.75
C LEU A 810 -11.64 -4.55 14.48
N PHE A 811 -12.46 -3.62 13.96
CA PHE A 811 -13.81 -3.36 14.44
C PHE A 811 -14.77 -4.50 14.05
N ILE A 812 -14.82 -4.85 12.76
CA ILE A 812 -15.71 -5.90 12.22
C ILE A 812 -15.47 -7.24 12.91
N ASP A 813 -14.21 -7.60 13.17
CA ASP A 813 -13.83 -8.86 13.82
C ASP A 813 -14.36 -9.01 15.26
N GLN A 814 -14.87 -7.93 15.88
CA GLN A 814 -15.55 -8.02 17.19
C GLN A 814 -16.95 -8.64 17.11
N GLY A 815 -17.53 -8.78 15.90
CA GLY A 815 -18.79 -9.50 15.67
C GLY A 815 -20.06 -8.74 16.06
N HIS A 816 -20.04 -7.41 15.91
CA HIS A 816 -21.16 -6.51 16.22
C HIS A 816 -21.86 -6.03 14.94
N ASP A 817 -22.51 -6.96 14.23
CA ASP A 817 -23.17 -6.74 12.93
C ASP A 817 -24.34 -5.74 13.00
N GLU A 818 -24.83 -5.41 14.20
CA GLU A 818 -25.85 -4.39 14.42
C GLU A 818 -25.36 -2.96 14.17
N PHE A 819 -24.04 -2.74 14.09
CA PHE A 819 -23.45 -1.44 13.75
C PHE A 819 -23.16 -1.35 12.26
N GLN A 820 -23.77 -0.36 11.61
CA GLN A 820 -23.47 -0.01 10.22
C GLN A 820 -22.21 0.87 10.16
N VAL A 821 -21.23 0.48 9.34
CA VAL A 821 -20.04 1.30 9.10
C VAL A 821 -20.43 2.56 8.32
N TRP A 822 -20.00 3.70 8.83
CA TRP A 822 -20.19 5.02 8.24
C TRP A 822 -18.85 5.54 7.73
N ASP A 823 -18.71 5.65 6.40
CA ASP A 823 -17.46 6.12 5.80
C ASP A 823 -17.24 7.61 6.04
N GLY A 824 -16.25 7.92 6.88
CA GLY A 824 -15.89 9.28 7.27
C GLY A 824 -15.37 10.14 6.11
N LEU A 825 -15.50 11.45 6.28
CA LEU A 825 -14.90 12.46 5.41
C LEU A 825 -13.44 12.69 5.79
N LYS A 826 -12.61 12.99 4.79
CA LYS A 826 -11.17 13.22 4.99
C LYS A 826 -10.83 14.68 4.73
N MET A 827 -10.01 15.27 5.59
CA MET A 827 -9.49 16.63 5.44
C MET A 827 -8.13 16.71 6.14
N SER A 828 -7.24 17.57 5.64
CA SER A 828 -5.96 17.86 6.28
C SER A 828 -5.95 19.28 6.88
N PRO A 829 -5.42 19.45 8.12
CA PRO A 829 -5.01 18.43 9.10
C PRO A 829 -6.12 17.50 9.60
N GLY A 830 -5.73 16.31 10.10
CA GLY A 830 -6.62 15.19 10.40
C GLY A 830 -7.75 15.47 11.38
N TRP A 831 -7.56 16.35 12.36
CA TRP A 831 -8.62 16.73 13.32
C TRP A 831 -9.82 17.39 12.63
N MET A 832 -9.59 18.15 11.56
CA MET A 832 -10.68 18.70 10.75
C MET A 832 -11.40 17.59 9.98
N GLY A 833 -10.69 16.55 9.54
CA GLY A 833 -11.31 15.39 8.90
C GLY A 833 -12.26 14.66 9.86
N ALA A 834 -11.81 14.45 11.10
CA ALA A 834 -12.62 13.86 12.15
C ALA A 834 -13.86 14.73 12.46
N ALA A 835 -13.69 16.03 12.70
CA ALA A 835 -14.80 16.92 12.98
C ALA A 835 -15.79 17.07 11.81
N LEU A 836 -15.28 17.16 10.58
CA LEU A 836 -16.09 17.20 9.36
C LEU A 836 -16.89 15.92 9.15
N SER A 837 -16.32 14.76 9.51
CA SER A 837 -17.01 13.48 9.48
C SER A 837 -18.20 13.45 10.43
N TYR A 838 -18.01 13.91 11.67
CA TYR A 838 -19.09 14.02 12.65
C TYR A 838 -20.14 15.03 12.21
N LYS A 839 -19.72 16.23 11.75
CA LYS A 839 -20.65 17.22 11.19
C LYS A 839 -21.54 16.60 10.13
N HIS A 840 -20.95 15.94 9.14
CA HIS A 840 -21.69 15.29 8.07
C HIS A 840 -22.65 14.21 8.59
N LEU A 841 -22.18 13.32 9.48
CA LEU A 841 -23.00 12.29 10.11
C LEU A 841 -24.21 12.90 10.83
N PHE A 842 -24.00 13.92 11.67
CA PHE A 842 -25.07 14.55 12.43
C PHE A 842 -26.00 15.39 11.55
N THR A 843 -25.51 16.03 10.48
CA THR A 843 -26.37 16.67 9.47
C THR A 843 -27.31 15.65 8.83
N ARG A 844 -26.82 14.45 8.48
CA ARG A 844 -27.65 13.37 7.92
C ARG A 844 -28.67 12.86 8.94
N LEU A 845 -28.26 12.58 10.18
CA LEU A 845 -29.18 12.17 11.25
C LEU A 845 -30.28 13.21 11.51
N ASN A 846 -29.93 14.49 11.51
CA ASN A 846 -30.87 15.59 11.71
C ASN A 846 -31.86 15.70 10.53
N SER A 847 -31.38 15.59 9.28
CA SER A 847 -32.25 15.65 8.10
C SER A 847 -33.27 14.51 8.03
N GLU A 848 -32.90 13.32 8.52
CA GLU A 848 -33.77 12.14 8.55
C GLU A 848 -34.63 12.06 9.83
N LYS A 849 -34.47 13.03 10.76
CA LYS A 849 -35.18 13.09 12.06
C LYS A 849 -35.07 11.79 12.86
N ALA A 850 -33.84 11.32 13.03
CA ALA A 850 -33.51 10.06 13.69
C ALA A 850 -34.06 9.88 15.13
N GLY A 851 -34.32 10.95 15.88
CA GLY A 851 -34.76 10.88 17.28
C GLY A 851 -33.60 10.64 18.25
N ARG A 852 -32.82 9.60 17.97
CA ARG A 852 -31.69 9.14 18.76
C ARG A 852 -30.71 8.38 17.86
N ALA A 853 -29.43 8.45 18.16
CA ALA A 853 -28.42 7.64 17.48
C ALA A 853 -27.37 7.10 18.43
N VAL A 854 -26.94 5.85 18.21
CA VAL A 854 -25.75 5.25 18.81
C VAL A 854 -24.61 5.41 17.81
N VAL A 855 -23.54 6.10 18.20
CA VAL A 855 -22.36 6.27 17.34
C VAL A 855 -21.11 5.87 18.11
N CYS A 856 -20.24 5.12 17.45
CA CYS A 856 -18.93 4.74 17.95
C CYS A 856 -17.83 4.97 16.90
N GLU A 857 -16.58 4.97 17.33
CA GLU A 857 -15.39 5.00 16.46
C GLU A 857 -14.84 3.59 16.26
N ASP A 858 -14.03 3.37 15.22
CA ASP A 858 -13.47 2.05 14.88
C ASP A 858 -12.39 1.53 15.86
N ASP A 859 -11.97 2.32 16.85
CA ASP A 859 -11.11 1.91 17.96
C ASP A 859 -11.87 1.60 19.26
N VAL A 860 -13.20 1.54 19.23
CA VAL A 860 -13.99 1.02 20.34
C VAL A 860 -13.67 -0.47 20.59
N LEU A 861 -13.60 -0.84 21.87
CA LEU A 861 -13.47 -2.23 22.31
C LEU A 861 -14.69 -2.61 23.16
N PHE A 862 -15.40 -3.66 22.73
CA PHE A 862 -16.60 -4.15 23.41
C PHE A 862 -16.23 -5.27 24.42
N PRO A 863 -16.47 -5.08 25.74
CA PRO A 863 -16.24 -6.12 26.73
C PRO A 863 -17.17 -7.34 26.53
N PRO A 864 -16.81 -8.54 27.02
CA PRO A 864 -17.63 -9.75 26.85
C PRO A 864 -19.07 -9.65 27.41
N ASP A 865 -19.32 -8.73 28.34
CA ASP A 865 -20.63 -8.49 28.94
C ASP A 865 -21.34 -7.25 28.38
N PHE A 866 -20.80 -6.60 27.34
CA PHE A 866 -21.33 -5.40 26.70
C PHE A 866 -22.81 -5.50 26.39
N GLU A 867 -23.25 -6.54 25.67
CA GLU A 867 -24.65 -6.73 25.26
C GLU A 867 -25.64 -6.70 26.44
N ARG A 868 -25.28 -7.35 27.55
CA ARG A 868 -26.10 -7.36 28.76
C ARG A 868 -26.19 -5.96 29.35
N ARG A 869 -25.04 -5.29 29.49
CA ARG A 869 -24.92 -3.97 30.11
C ARG A 869 -25.57 -2.88 29.26
N PHE A 870 -25.39 -2.95 27.95
CA PHE A 870 -25.98 -2.02 26.98
C PHE A 870 -27.50 -2.09 26.99
N LYS A 871 -28.10 -3.28 27.10
CA LYS A 871 -29.56 -3.43 27.30
C LYS A 871 -30.04 -2.80 28.59
N THR A 872 -29.27 -2.89 29.68
CA THR A 872 -29.57 -2.20 30.95
C THR A 872 -29.49 -0.68 30.79
N VAL A 873 -28.47 -0.17 30.09
CA VAL A 873 -28.34 1.26 29.76
C VAL A 873 -29.57 1.75 28.99
N LEU A 874 -29.99 1.05 27.92
CA LEU A 874 -31.15 1.46 27.13
C LEU A 874 -32.44 1.52 27.98
N ARG A 875 -32.70 0.53 28.84
CA ARG A 875 -33.85 0.54 29.77
C ARG A 875 -33.80 1.68 30.79
N TYR A 876 -32.60 2.05 31.24
CA TYR A 876 -32.43 3.18 32.16
C TYR A 876 -32.73 4.52 31.48
N LEU A 877 -32.21 4.70 30.26
CA LEU A 877 -32.38 5.92 29.46
C LEU A 877 -33.82 6.14 28.99
N GLU A 878 -34.63 5.08 28.81
CA GLU A 878 -36.07 5.20 28.55
C GLU A 878 -36.85 5.90 29.67
N LYS A 879 -36.35 5.82 30.91
CA LYS A 879 -37.01 6.36 32.11
C LYS A 879 -36.36 7.64 32.63
N THR A 880 -35.21 8.01 32.07
CA THR A 880 -34.33 9.04 32.63
C THR A 880 -34.04 10.08 31.58
N PRO A 881 -34.40 11.36 31.81
CA PRO A 881 -34.05 12.43 30.87
C PRO A 881 -32.53 12.54 30.71
N PHE A 882 -32.07 12.49 29.46
CA PHE A 882 -30.66 12.62 29.10
C PHE A 882 -30.51 13.35 27.78
N GLU A 883 -29.33 13.90 27.52
CA GLU A 883 -28.97 14.47 26.21
C GLU A 883 -27.89 13.64 25.53
N ILE A 884 -26.95 13.10 26.31
CA ILE A 884 -25.92 12.20 25.82
C ILE A 884 -25.63 11.12 26.86
N PHE A 885 -25.52 9.88 26.41
CA PHE A 885 -24.88 8.84 27.20
C PHE A 885 -23.47 8.64 26.66
N SER A 886 -22.46 8.68 27.53
CA SER A 886 -21.07 8.46 27.17
C SER A 886 -20.59 7.11 27.69
N GLY A 887 -20.26 6.21 26.77
CA GLY A 887 -19.83 4.85 27.09
C GLY A 887 -18.42 4.77 27.65
N PHE A 888 -17.61 5.79 27.42
CA PHE A 888 -16.19 5.86 27.79
C PHE A 888 -15.72 7.32 27.83
N ILE A 889 -14.87 7.70 28.79
CA ILE A 889 -14.23 9.04 28.84
C ILE A 889 -12.73 8.88 29.09
N ALA A 890 -11.91 9.31 28.13
CA ALA A 890 -10.45 9.23 28.23
C ALA A 890 -9.83 10.32 29.12
N ASP A 891 -10.31 11.57 29.04
CA ASP A 891 -9.73 12.74 29.71
C ASP A 891 -10.81 13.52 30.49
N ALA A 892 -11.24 12.98 31.63
CA ALA A 892 -12.22 13.63 32.49
C ALA A 892 -11.59 14.87 33.16
N ASN A 893 -12.21 16.03 32.95
CA ASN A 893 -11.75 17.31 33.52
C ASN A 893 -12.06 17.42 35.03
N GLU A 894 -11.16 18.00 35.83
CA GLU A 894 -11.41 18.31 37.25
C GLU A 894 -12.63 19.23 37.46
N ASN A 895 -12.99 20.05 36.47
CA ASN A 895 -14.17 20.91 36.51
C ASN A 895 -15.50 20.18 36.28
N LEU A 896 -15.47 18.89 35.95
CA LEU A 896 -16.66 18.06 35.78
C LEU A 896 -17.45 17.98 37.10
N VAL A 897 -18.75 18.23 37.02
CA VAL A 897 -19.67 18.21 38.17
C VAL A 897 -20.57 16.99 38.09
N ILE A 898 -20.53 16.15 39.13
CA ILE A 898 -21.50 15.07 39.31
C ILE A 898 -22.78 15.65 39.90
N THR A 899 -23.88 15.51 39.17
CA THR A 899 -25.21 16.04 39.57
C THR A 899 -26.08 14.98 40.23
N LYS A 900 -25.89 13.70 39.88
CA LYS A 900 -26.64 12.57 40.44
C LYS A 900 -25.83 11.27 40.29
N VAL A 901 -25.97 10.37 41.27
CA VAL A 901 -25.42 9.01 41.23
C VAL A 901 -26.55 8.04 41.59
N GLU A 902 -26.76 7.00 40.78
CA GLU A 902 -27.86 6.05 40.96
C GLU A 902 -27.43 4.63 40.58
N GLU A 903 -27.93 3.62 41.30
CA GLU A 903 -27.74 2.22 40.93
C GLU A 903 -29.04 1.69 40.32
N PHE A 904 -28.95 1.07 39.14
CA PHE A 904 -30.09 0.48 38.44
C PHE A 904 -29.69 -0.86 37.81
N GLU A 905 -30.42 -1.93 38.15
CA GLU A 905 -30.19 -3.29 37.65
C GLU A 905 -28.73 -3.79 37.74
N GLY A 906 -28.00 -3.35 38.79
CA GLY A 906 -26.61 -3.75 39.05
C GLY A 906 -25.55 -2.87 38.39
N GLU A 907 -25.94 -1.84 37.63
CA GLU A 907 -25.04 -0.85 37.04
C GLU A 907 -25.09 0.47 37.82
N LEU A 908 -23.93 1.11 37.98
CA LEU A 908 -23.80 2.43 38.62
C LEU A 908 -23.82 3.52 37.54
N PHE A 909 -24.88 4.32 37.52
CA PHE A 909 -25.06 5.47 36.63
C PHE A 909 -24.61 6.76 37.30
N ILE A 910 -23.85 7.57 36.56
CA ILE A 910 -23.34 8.86 37.01
C ILE A 910 -23.80 9.92 36.03
N HIS A 911 -24.49 10.93 36.55
CA HIS A 911 -24.94 12.09 35.80
C HIS A 911 -23.93 13.22 35.96
N ILE A 912 -23.49 13.77 34.84
CA ILE A 912 -22.46 14.80 34.76
C ILE A 912 -22.94 15.96 33.88
N ASP A 913 -22.34 17.14 34.05
CA ASP A 913 -22.74 18.39 33.38
C ASP A 913 -22.07 18.65 32.02
N ARG A 914 -21.11 17.80 31.63
CA ARG A 914 -20.29 17.90 30.41
C ARG A 914 -19.65 16.57 30.04
N THR A 915 -19.28 16.36 28.77
CA THR A 915 -18.46 15.22 28.32
C THR A 915 -17.53 15.64 27.18
N VAL A 916 -16.47 14.87 26.94
CA VAL A 916 -15.39 15.17 25.96
C VAL A 916 -15.04 13.98 25.07
N SER A 917 -15.73 12.86 25.18
CA SER A 917 -15.36 11.62 24.48
C SER A 917 -16.26 11.35 23.30
N MET A 918 -15.71 10.80 22.23
CA MET A 918 -16.40 10.46 20.99
C MET A 918 -16.44 8.95 20.68
N VAL A 919 -15.67 8.13 21.43
CA VAL A 919 -15.43 6.70 21.17
C VAL A 919 -16.71 5.87 21.10
N PHE A 920 -17.66 6.10 22.01
CA PHE A 920 -18.97 5.45 22.02
C PHE A 920 -19.97 6.30 22.77
N ASN A 921 -21.03 6.74 22.10
CA ASN A 921 -22.05 7.60 22.68
C ASN A 921 -23.45 7.27 22.14
N ILE A 922 -24.46 7.58 22.96
CA ILE A 922 -25.87 7.62 22.54
C ILE A 922 -26.31 9.08 22.60
N TYR A 923 -26.72 9.63 21.46
CA TYR A 923 -27.07 11.04 21.29
C TYR A 923 -28.58 11.23 21.19
N SER A 924 -29.11 12.24 21.89
CA SER A 924 -30.47 12.74 21.66
C SER A 924 -30.52 13.71 20.47
N ASP A 925 -31.73 13.98 19.96
CA ASP A 925 -31.97 15.01 18.94
C ASP A 925 -31.31 16.36 19.24
N THR A 926 -31.33 16.80 20.50
CA THR A 926 -30.75 18.09 20.89
C THR A 926 -29.24 18.14 20.66
N ILE A 927 -28.53 17.04 20.91
CA ILE A 927 -27.08 16.98 20.66
C ILE A 927 -26.80 16.75 19.18
N ILE A 928 -27.63 15.96 18.49
CA ILE A 928 -27.53 15.78 17.03
C ILE A 928 -27.65 17.13 16.32
N GLU A 929 -28.65 17.94 16.67
CA GLU A 929 -28.84 19.29 16.13
C GLU A 929 -27.62 20.19 16.43
N TYR A 930 -27.14 20.19 17.67
CA TYR A 930 -25.98 20.99 18.07
C TYR A 930 -24.71 20.63 17.29
N LEU A 931 -24.36 19.35 17.21
CA LEU A 931 -23.14 18.89 16.53
C LEU A 931 -23.21 19.04 15.00
N SER A 932 -24.42 19.07 14.42
CA SER A 932 -24.61 19.42 13.01
C SER A 932 -24.20 20.87 12.69
N GLY A 933 -24.17 21.74 13.72
CA GLY A 933 -23.79 23.15 13.64
C GLY A 933 -22.28 23.44 13.78
N TRP A 934 -21.41 22.42 13.83
CA TRP A 934 -19.97 22.62 13.88
C TRP A 934 -19.47 23.50 12.72
N ASP A 935 -18.53 24.42 12.98
CA ASP A 935 -18.05 25.37 11.97
C ASP A 935 -16.65 25.00 11.47
N ILE A 936 -16.52 24.80 10.15
CA ILE A 936 -15.25 24.48 9.49
C ILE A 936 -14.33 25.71 9.36
N ALA A 937 -14.88 26.92 9.47
CA ALA A 937 -14.10 28.15 9.40
C ALA A 937 -13.35 28.46 10.72
N ASP A 938 -13.77 27.87 11.84
CA ASP A 938 -13.09 27.98 13.13
C ASP A 938 -11.90 27.00 13.18
N LEU A 939 -10.69 27.53 13.06
CA LEU A 939 -9.44 26.75 13.01
C LEU A 939 -8.77 26.57 14.38
N ASP A 940 -9.40 27.00 15.47
CA ASP A 940 -8.83 26.90 16.81
C ASP A 940 -8.92 25.47 17.35
N VAL A 941 -7.78 24.78 17.38
CA VAL A 941 -7.68 23.38 17.80
C VAL A 941 -8.00 23.18 19.28
N GLU A 942 -7.75 24.17 20.14
CA GLU A 942 -7.97 24.02 21.59
C GLU A 942 -9.47 23.99 21.94
N THR A 943 -10.31 24.33 20.97
CA THR A 943 -11.64 24.80 21.25
C THR A 943 -12.64 24.25 20.23
N ASN A 944 -12.24 24.00 18.98
CA ASN A 944 -13.11 23.57 17.88
C ASN A 944 -12.81 22.17 17.31
N THR A 945 -11.96 21.36 17.93
CA THR A 945 -12.01 19.91 17.67
C THR A 945 -13.39 19.38 18.11
N ILE A 946 -13.89 18.30 17.51
CA ILE A 946 -15.30 17.89 17.72
C ILE A 946 -15.65 17.61 19.19
N ASP A 947 -14.71 17.02 19.92
CA ASP A 947 -14.76 16.77 21.36
C ASP A 947 -14.78 18.08 22.17
N ARG A 948 -13.95 19.06 21.81
CA ARG A 948 -13.92 20.37 22.47
C ARG A 948 -15.15 21.20 22.13
N TYR A 949 -15.66 21.11 20.91
CA TYR A 949 -16.92 21.73 20.51
C TYR A 949 -18.08 21.18 21.32
N LEU A 950 -18.13 19.86 21.56
CA LEU A 950 -19.10 19.24 22.47
C LEU A 950 -18.92 19.75 23.92
N GLU A 951 -17.68 19.87 24.40
CA GLU A 951 -17.37 20.35 25.76
C GLU A 951 -17.81 21.80 26.01
N ARG A 952 -17.81 22.67 24.98
CA ARG A 952 -18.23 24.08 25.08
C ARG A 952 -19.68 24.21 25.59
N ARG A 953 -20.52 23.20 25.38
CA ARG A 953 -21.94 23.22 25.79
C ARG A 953 -22.09 22.96 27.28
N THR A 954 -22.28 24.03 28.05
CA THR A 954 -22.48 23.96 29.51
C THR A 954 -23.86 23.41 29.87
N GLY A 955 -23.94 22.66 30.98
CA GLY A 955 -25.20 22.11 31.49
C GLY A 955 -25.75 20.94 30.67
N THR A 956 -24.90 20.27 29.90
CA THR A 956 -25.27 19.08 29.14
C THR A 956 -25.66 17.95 30.10
N LYS A 957 -26.84 17.35 29.92
CA LYS A 957 -27.31 16.21 30.74
C LYS A 957 -26.65 14.93 30.25
N ALA A 958 -25.38 14.77 30.60
CA ALA A 958 -24.58 13.62 30.23
C ALA A 958 -24.66 12.51 31.29
N ILE A 959 -24.71 11.25 30.84
CA ILE A 959 -24.77 10.07 31.71
C ILE A 959 -23.65 9.10 31.30
N LEU A 960 -22.99 8.48 32.27
CA LEU A 960 -22.07 7.36 32.03
C LEU A 960 -22.29 6.24 33.05
N THR A 961 -21.61 5.11 32.86
CA THR A 961 -21.54 4.01 33.83
C THR A 961 -20.13 3.86 34.42
N LEU A 962 -20.03 3.43 35.67
CA LEU A 962 -18.78 2.92 36.26
C LEU A 962 -18.95 1.47 36.74
N PRO A 963 -18.11 0.52 36.28
CA PRO A 963 -17.06 0.68 35.26
C PRO A 963 -17.63 1.15 33.91
N TYR A 964 -16.80 1.70 33.02
CA TYR A 964 -17.25 2.17 31.70
C TYR A 964 -17.96 1.07 30.90
N LEU A 965 -18.88 1.46 30.00
CA LEU A 965 -19.64 0.52 29.19
C LEU A 965 -18.74 -0.16 28.15
N VAL A 966 -17.86 0.62 27.53
CA VAL A 966 -16.89 0.15 26.53
C VAL A 966 -15.48 0.56 26.93
N GLN A 967 -14.49 0.04 26.23
CA GLN A 967 -13.08 0.40 26.35
C GLN A 967 -12.58 1.03 25.04
N HIS A 968 -11.39 1.62 25.08
CA HIS A 968 -10.69 2.14 23.91
C HIS A 968 -9.47 1.26 23.61
N ARG A 969 -9.17 1.07 22.32
CA ARG A 969 -8.07 0.22 21.85
C ARG A 969 -6.71 0.97 21.87
N PRO A 970 -5.72 0.55 22.69
CA PRO A 970 -4.45 1.26 22.79
C PRO A 970 -3.50 1.03 21.60
N ASP A 971 -3.64 -0.09 20.89
CA ASP A 971 -2.72 -0.56 19.84
C ASP A 971 -3.05 -0.05 18.43
N ALA A 972 -4.13 0.72 18.26
CA ALA A 972 -4.45 1.37 16.99
C ALA A 972 -3.77 2.74 16.92
N ALA A 973 -2.88 2.98 15.93
CA ALA A 973 -2.27 4.30 15.74
C ALA A 973 -3.35 5.38 15.51
N SER A 974 -3.23 6.54 16.16
CA SER A 974 -4.20 7.64 16.00
C SER A 974 -4.13 8.20 14.58
N THR A 975 -5.29 8.29 13.92
CA THR A 975 -5.45 8.92 12.60
C THR A 975 -5.40 10.44 12.63
N ILE A 976 -5.51 11.04 13.83
CA ILE A 976 -5.61 12.50 14.04
C ILE A 976 -4.23 13.13 14.28
N TRP A 977 -3.40 12.50 15.13
CA TRP A 977 -2.16 13.09 15.67
C TRP A 977 -0.85 12.47 15.19
N GLY A 978 -0.86 11.38 14.42
CA GLY A 978 0.36 10.78 13.87
C GLY A 978 1.32 10.14 14.91
N PHE A 979 0.87 9.92 16.15
CA PHE A 979 1.61 9.22 17.22
C PHE A 979 0.86 7.98 17.74
N ASP A 980 1.57 7.13 18.47
CA ASP A 980 1.06 5.88 19.08
C ASP A 980 0.08 6.18 20.24
N ASN A 981 -1.05 5.44 20.30
CA ASN A 981 -2.20 5.70 21.18
C ASN A 981 -1.93 5.40 22.67
N THR A 982 -0.71 4.99 23.04
CA THR A 982 -0.31 4.66 24.41
C THR A 982 -0.46 5.80 25.43
N ALA A 983 -0.57 7.06 24.97
CA ALA A 983 -0.82 8.21 25.84
C ALA A 983 -2.25 8.21 26.45
N TYR A 984 -3.21 7.55 25.80
CA TYR A 984 -4.60 7.50 26.26
C TYR A 984 -4.82 6.56 27.45
N ASP A 985 -3.95 5.56 27.67
CA ASP A 985 -4.09 4.61 28.77
C ASP A 985 -3.87 5.25 30.15
N GLU A 986 -2.85 6.13 30.25
CA GLU A 986 -2.57 6.87 31.47
C GLU A 986 -3.69 7.87 31.78
N LEU A 987 -4.19 8.58 30.76
CA LEU A 987 -5.31 9.51 30.89
C LEU A 987 -6.60 8.80 31.32
N THR A 988 -6.90 7.64 30.71
CA THR A 988 -8.09 6.85 31.05
C THR A 988 -8.05 6.38 32.50
N THR A 989 -6.91 5.86 32.95
CA THR A 989 -6.73 5.42 34.35
C THR A 989 -6.90 6.60 35.32
N GLN A 990 -6.35 7.77 34.99
CA GLN A 990 -6.52 8.98 35.79
C GLN A 990 -7.98 9.44 35.84
N SER A 991 -8.69 9.36 34.72
CA SER A 991 -10.11 9.70 34.60
C SER A 991 -11.00 8.80 35.44
N GLU A 992 -10.78 7.49 35.43
CA GLU A 992 -11.52 6.56 36.30
C GLU A 992 -11.27 6.84 37.78
N ILE A 993 -10.02 7.10 38.18
CA ILE A 993 -9.67 7.45 39.55
C ILE A 993 -10.35 8.76 39.97
N LEU A 994 -10.35 9.76 39.08
CA LEU A 994 -10.99 11.06 39.32
C LEU A 994 -12.51 10.92 39.50
N LEU A 995 -13.16 10.18 38.60
CA LEU A 995 -14.61 9.94 38.68
C LEU A 995 -14.98 9.15 39.94
N ALA A 996 -14.24 8.09 40.27
CA ALA A 996 -14.46 7.33 41.50
C ALA A 996 -14.32 8.22 42.76
N ARG A 997 -13.30 9.09 42.81
CA ARG A 997 -13.10 10.05 43.90
C ARG A 997 -14.28 11.03 44.00
N LYS A 998 -14.73 11.60 42.87
CA LYS A 998 -15.86 12.54 42.83
C LYS A 998 -17.18 11.86 43.22
N VAL A 999 -17.39 10.60 42.87
CA VAL A 999 -18.57 9.81 43.30
C VAL A 999 -18.57 9.63 44.81
N ASP A 1000 -17.42 9.27 45.42
CA ASP A 1000 -17.28 9.15 46.87
C ASP A 1000 -17.53 10.48 47.58
N GLU A 1001 -17.02 11.60 47.03
CA GLU A 1001 -17.29 12.94 47.55
C GLU A 1001 -18.77 13.32 47.47
N PHE A 1002 -19.44 12.98 46.36
CA PHE A 1002 -20.87 13.22 46.18
C PHE A 1002 -21.70 12.44 47.20
N ARG A 1003 -21.43 11.12 47.35
CA ARG A 1003 -22.10 10.25 48.33
C ARG A 1003 -21.91 10.78 49.75
N ARG A 1004 -20.68 11.14 50.15
CA ARG A 1004 -20.39 11.71 51.49
C ARG A 1004 -21.12 13.03 51.76
N LYS A 1005 -21.24 13.91 50.76
CA LYS A 1005 -21.98 15.18 50.91
C LYS A 1005 -23.48 14.96 51.11
N HIS A 1006 -24.06 13.97 50.43
CA HIS A 1006 -25.49 13.66 50.52
C HIS A 1006 -25.83 12.77 51.73
N GLU A 1007 -24.90 11.94 52.22
CA GLU A 1007 -25.06 11.20 53.49
C GLU A 1007 -24.94 12.10 54.73
N LYS A 1008 -24.18 13.20 54.66
CA LYS A 1008 -24.08 14.20 55.75
C LYS A 1008 -25.19 15.25 55.74
N GLY A 1009 -26.02 15.27 54.69
CA GLY A 1009 -27.13 16.21 54.53
C GLY A 1009 -28.51 15.64 54.86
N ASN A 1010 -28.60 14.37 55.29
CA ASN A 1010 -29.81 13.70 55.73
C ASN A 1010 -29.87 13.51 57.25
#